data_AF-A0A7M7NSE8-F1
#
_entry.id   AF-A0A7M7NSE8-F1
#
_cell.length_a   1.000
_cell.length_b   1.000
_cell.length_c   1.000
_cell.angle_alpha   90.00
_cell.angle_beta   90.00
_cell.angle_gamma   90.00
#
_symmetry.space_group_name_H-M   'P 1'
#
loop_
_entity.id
_entity.type
_entity.pdbx_description
1 polymer ?
#
loop_
_entity_poly.entity_id
_entity_poly.type
_entity_poly.pdbx_seq_one_letter_code
_entity_poly.pdbx_strand_id
1 'polypeptide(L)'
;MPGPGLILHDTISVKSQGGDCKIELCFGDITKLKKKDKVDVIFVSSFGNNYDKMPGTVIGALHENLGVDVKELSLDKEEDLRSLYSCWWSKPLPSKIPYHRLLCFESRRHRSGRPQELVGHAFRCLVPILKNKDASVITPLLSTGNQGIDPKVMLEGMVHAAISWVKAGLPIRLLKIVIYANIKDGQATNFFRGVDNNILENFAELKSRYESANLIPQEVTLEYDVYLSFSDKDQEIADKIQAQLQEEKSDIRIFTARQKVDTEAFWQDQMYDVVSKSARVVTVLSSNYLASESCLEQYNIALCCNRQAHRNVLAPFFVETVTLPTYMGLVQYADCRENMDASIAQACGQLVKSLTATDKVVKVATTDPNHYDVFVSYCHADADQATPIVSQLQKLNPELKIFYDIQELKTGHEWQRTLYHSIDGTSCMIALISPNYLKSAVCMEEYSLAQTKHLSQDTLHLIPVCISDGIEQDFAQVSHIPMLDARPGAYAGAVSSICSAVVSWLETNSFAHLDKLLKKNLDNQVDVPDMMEKLRAVRFWAEYAKTFISVKTFPPTFEKLEDAEGKAETTGKDQNGAEEAKEGEKEMKEGSEGAGSDVKGDSGVAEVQTETGKEDEAKEDIGKSGEVGTDGKEDVGQITEDQKVKTKEGEKEEPKDGEEKPTSEPECPHKDGGSATQSEKTFKSATVVFSYHQTDVKFVYFLKQLISAYAPHLVLKSEFKTDQARLDSLEAADSIIALLSPNYIESPQHVEEFHMGLWRQRVSPEEAPLLVPVQVALLPKRPTYFQLMGYPVNSWDAMWADLLGVQNIRSPAEIDNFRHSLVKKKLPAISPDELHPMTEVAQVVISSIKARRTIIVEDPPRVRPALVNTVVLQKELATLTQKTAPSLDQCLVAVPTPEEGASKPCSIM
;
A
#
# COMPACT_ATOMS: atom_id res chain seq x y z
N MET A 1 -33.58 6.30 -24.48
CA MET A 1 -32.95 4.96 -24.52
C MET A 1 -31.47 5.12 -24.25
N PRO A 2 -30.83 4.31 -23.38
CA PRO A 2 -29.39 4.09 -23.51
C PRO A 2 -29.12 3.45 -24.88
N GLY A 3 -28.04 3.83 -25.55
CA GLY A 3 -27.70 3.29 -26.87
C GLY A 3 -27.34 1.81 -26.83
N PRO A 4 -27.20 1.14 -27.99
CA PRO A 4 -26.58 -0.17 -28.05
C PRO A 4 -25.19 -0.11 -27.43
N GLY A 5 -24.90 -1.02 -26.50
CA GLY A 5 -23.53 -1.23 -26.04
C GLY A 5 -22.73 -2.04 -27.05
N LEU A 6 -21.50 -2.40 -26.68
CA LEU A 6 -20.64 -3.25 -27.50
C LEU A 6 -21.31 -4.58 -27.86
N ILE A 7 -21.10 -5.02 -29.10
CA ILE A 7 -21.44 -6.36 -29.60
C ILE A 7 -20.20 -7.23 -29.47
N LEU A 8 -20.31 -8.38 -28.82
CA LEU A 8 -19.29 -9.43 -28.89
C LEU A 8 -19.37 -10.11 -30.26
N HIS A 9 -18.26 -10.16 -30.99
CA HIS A 9 -18.18 -10.83 -32.30
C HIS A 9 -17.70 -12.28 -32.16
N ASP A 10 -16.53 -12.46 -31.55
CA ASP A 10 -15.97 -13.79 -31.25
C ASP A 10 -15.03 -13.73 -30.02
N THR A 11 -14.61 -14.89 -29.53
CA THR A 11 -13.73 -15.07 -28.37
C THR A 11 -12.71 -16.16 -28.64
N ILE A 12 -11.44 -15.89 -28.31
CA ILE A 12 -10.39 -16.90 -28.14
C ILE A 12 -10.35 -17.28 -26.66
N SER A 13 -10.53 -18.56 -26.35
CA SER A 13 -10.37 -19.10 -25.00
C SER A 13 -8.94 -19.58 -24.80
N VAL A 14 -8.24 -19.03 -23.79
CA VAL A 14 -6.82 -19.27 -23.54
C VAL A 14 -6.69 -19.92 -22.17
N LYS A 15 -6.11 -21.13 -22.13
CA LYS A 15 -5.83 -21.81 -20.87
C LYS A 15 -4.41 -21.51 -20.41
N SER A 16 -4.25 -20.99 -19.20
CA SER A 16 -2.96 -20.90 -18.51
C SER A 16 -3.06 -21.43 -17.08
N GLN A 17 -1.92 -21.70 -16.45
CA GLN A 17 -1.85 -22.30 -15.11
C GLN A 17 -2.58 -21.47 -14.04
N GLY A 18 -2.59 -20.15 -14.17
CA GLY A 18 -3.32 -19.28 -13.24
C GLY A 18 -4.84 -19.31 -13.41
N GLY A 19 -5.40 -19.96 -14.44
CA GLY A 19 -6.84 -20.01 -14.75
C GLY A 19 -7.21 -19.44 -16.13
N ASP A 20 -8.41 -19.80 -16.61
CA ASP A 20 -8.89 -19.45 -17.95
C ASP A 20 -8.90 -17.93 -18.22
N CYS A 21 -8.43 -17.55 -19.41
CA CYS A 21 -8.46 -16.19 -19.94
C CYS A 21 -9.28 -16.14 -21.24
N LYS A 22 -9.97 -15.02 -21.49
CA LYS A 22 -10.74 -14.78 -22.72
C LYS A 22 -10.23 -13.54 -23.43
N ILE A 23 -9.92 -13.68 -24.71
CA ILE A 23 -9.65 -12.56 -25.60
C ILE A 23 -10.89 -12.39 -26.50
N GLU A 24 -11.64 -11.32 -26.26
CA GLU A 24 -12.93 -11.03 -26.90
C GLU A 24 -12.76 -9.94 -27.96
N LEU A 25 -13.11 -10.24 -29.22
CA LEU A 25 -13.22 -9.23 -30.27
C LEU A 25 -14.62 -8.62 -30.22
N CYS A 26 -14.69 -7.30 -30.01
CA CYS A 26 -15.93 -6.54 -29.82
C CYS A 26 -16.08 -5.44 -30.87
N PHE A 27 -17.32 -5.15 -31.26
CA PHE A 27 -17.66 -4.03 -32.15
C PHE A 27 -18.47 -2.96 -31.42
N GLY A 28 -18.14 -1.69 -31.69
CA GLY A 28 -18.89 -0.54 -31.22
C GLY A 28 -18.01 0.60 -30.70
N ASP A 29 -18.63 1.69 -30.26
CA ASP A 29 -17.94 2.74 -29.51
C ASP A 29 -17.56 2.22 -28.12
N ILE A 30 -16.25 2.13 -27.85
CA ILE A 30 -15.67 1.68 -26.57
C ILE A 30 -16.34 2.36 -25.37
N THR A 31 -16.65 3.66 -25.46
CA THR A 31 -17.27 4.46 -24.39
C THR A 31 -18.71 4.08 -24.04
N LYS A 32 -19.32 3.15 -24.80
CA LYS A 32 -20.68 2.62 -24.57
C LYS A 32 -20.69 1.28 -23.84
N LEU A 33 -19.57 0.89 -23.21
CA LEU A 33 -19.54 -0.24 -22.28
C LEU A 33 -20.57 -0.02 -21.14
N LYS A 34 -21.37 -1.04 -20.84
CA LYS A 34 -22.45 -0.93 -19.84
C LYS A 34 -21.87 -1.07 -18.43
N LYS A 35 -22.40 -0.36 -17.44
CA LYS A 35 -21.89 -0.41 -16.05
C LYS A 35 -21.91 -1.81 -15.41
N LYS A 36 -22.80 -2.72 -15.86
CA LYS A 36 -22.81 -4.13 -15.43
C LYS A 36 -21.65 -4.96 -16.00
N ASP A 37 -21.06 -4.49 -17.10
CA ASP A 37 -19.98 -5.11 -17.86
C ASP A 37 -18.66 -4.33 -17.60
N LYS A 38 -18.56 -3.67 -16.44
CA LYS A 38 -17.41 -2.84 -16.01
C LYS A 38 -16.13 -3.67 -16.08
N VAL A 39 -15.05 -3.04 -16.54
CA VAL A 39 -13.70 -3.61 -16.49
C VAL A 39 -12.76 -2.79 -15.59
N ASP A 40 -11.61 -3.36 -15.27
CA ASP A 40 -10.62 -2.74 -14.37
C ASP A 40 -9.80 -1.68 -15.12
N VAL A 41 -9.40 -1.99 -16.36
CA VAL A 41 -8.50 -1.16 -17.16
C VAL A 41 -9.15 -0.76 -18.48
N ILE A 42 -9.17 0.54 -18.80
CA ILE A 42 -9.22 1.00 -20.20
C ILE A 42 -7.82 1.41 -20.67
N PHE A 43 -7.36 0.79 -21.75
CA PHE A 43 -6.09 1.07 -22.39
C PHE A 43 -6.34 2.00 -23.61
N VAL A 44 -5.55 3.06 -23.75
CA VAL A 44 -5.56 3.97 -24.91
C VAL A 44 -4.14 4.27 -25.40
N SER A 45 -3.99 4.63 -26.67
CA SER A 45 -2.75 5.17 -27.22
C SER A 45 -2.85 6.67 -27.53
N SER A 46 -1.72 7.36 -27.46
CA SER A 46 -1.59 8.77 -27.84
C SER A 46 -0.25 9.05 -28.53
N PHE A 47 -0.08 10.27 -29.04
CA PHE A 47 1.23 10.81 -29.35
C PHE A 47 1.91 11.32 -28.08
N GLY A 48 3.24 11.24 -28.03
CA GLY A 48 4.02 11.67 -26.86
C GLY A 48 3.70 13.09 -26.41
N ASN A 49 3.28 13.23 -25.14
CA ASN A 49 2.74 14.43 -24.51
C ASN A 49 1.67 15.17 -25.35
N ASN A 50 0.74 14.43 -25.97
CA ASN A 50 -0.47 14.99 -26.58
C ASN A 50 -1.69 14.13 -26.21
N TYR A 51 -2.66 14.77 -25.56
CA TYR A 51 -3.96 14.20 -25.18
C TYR A 51 -5.08 15.18 -25.56
N ASP A 52 -4.90 15.94 -26.64
CA ASP A 52 -5.87 16.93 -27.08
C ASP A 52 -7.19 16.25 -27.49
N LYS A 53 -8.31 16.93 -27.22
CA LYS A 53 -9.67 16.40 -27.27
C LYS A 53 -10.20 16.32 -28.71
N MET A 54 -9.48 15.58 -29.55
CA MET A 54 -9.71 15.50 -30.99
C MET A 54 -10.97 14.67 -31.32
N PRO A 55 -11.99 15.24 -31.98
CA PRO A 55 -13.18 14.50 -32.38
C PRO A 55 -12.85 13.28 -33.24
N GLY A 56 -13.56 12.17 -33.03
CA GLY A 56 -13.30 10.90 -33.71
C GLY A 56 -12.10 10.11 -33.17
N THR A 57 -11.42 10.57 -32.12
CA THR A 57 -10.42 9.78 -31.38
C THR A 57 -11.01 9.22 -30.08
N VAL A 58 -10.39 8.17 -29.52
CA VAL A 58 -10.82 7.61 -28.22
C VAL A 58 -10.66 8.63 -27.09
N ILE A 59 -9.64 9.50 -27.13
CA ILE A 59 -9.44 10.56 -26.14
C ILE A 59 -10.55 11.62 -26.23
N GLY A 60 -10.91 12.05 -27.44
CA GLY A 60 -12.08 12.92 -27.65
C GLY A 60 -13.38 12.28 -27.15
N ALA A 61 -13.62 11.02 -27.52
CA ALA A 61 -14.82 10.28 -27.11
C ALA A 61 -14.91 10.06 -25.59
N LEU A 62 -13.78 9.84 -24.90
CA LEU A 62 -13.71 9.72 -23.44
C LEU A 62 -14.13 11.02 -22.75
N HIS A 63 -13.68 12.17 -23.26
CA HIS A 63 -14.10 13.47 -22.77
C HIS A 63 -15.59 13.75 -23.07
N GLU A 64 -16.01 13.61 -24.33
CA GLU A 64 -17.37 13.92 -24.79
C GLU A 64 -18.46 13.03 -24.17
N ASN A 65 -18.22 11.73 -24.05
CA ASN A 65 -19.25 10.78 -23.62
C ASN A 65 -19.24 10.45 -22.13
N LEU A 66 -18.10 10.60 -21.45
CA LEU A 66 -17.90 10.16 -20.06
C LEU A 66 -17.33 11.24 -19.14
N GLY A 67 -16.93 12.40 -19.68
CA GLY A 67 -16.31 13.48 -18.90
C GLY A 67 -14.91 13.14 -18.38
N VAL A 68 -14.17 12.27 -19.08
CA VAL A 68 -12.81 11.87 -18.72
C VAL A 68 -11.80 12.72 -19.51
N ASP A 69 -11.12 13.65 -18.83
CA ASP A 69 -10.04 14.42 -19.45
C ASP A 69 -8.69 13.72 -19.26
N VAL A 70 -8.21 13.06 -20.32
CA VAL A 70 -6.91 12.37 -20.33
C VAL A 70 -5.75 13.36 -20.12
N LYS A 71 -5.91 14.64 -20.45
CA LYS A 71 -4.90 15.68 -20.22
C LYS A 71 -4.74 16.01 -18.74
N GLU A 72 -5.86 16.12 -18.00
CA GLU A 72 -5.84 16.30 -16.55
C GLU A 72 -5.26 15.06 -15.85
N LEU A 73 -5.69 13.86 -16.25
CA LEU A 73 -5.15 12.59 -15.72
C LEU A 73 -3.65 12.43 -15.98
N SER A 74 -3.11 12.97 -17.08
CA SER A 74 -1.66 12.92 -17.37
C SER A 74 -0.82 13.78 -16.42
N LEU A 75 -1.44 14.79 -15.79
CA LEU A 75 -0.80 15.59 -14.76
C LEU A 75 -0.84 14.81 -13.43
N ASP A 76 -2.02 14.36 -13.01
CA ASP A 76 -2.26 13.65 -11.73
C ASP A 76 -2.36 12.11 -11.87
N LYS A 77 -1.32 11.52 -12.45
CA LYS A 77 -1.13 10.05 -12.60
C LYS A 77 -0.71 9.39 -11.28
N GLU A 78 -0.96 8.08 -11.15
CA GLU A 78 -0.49 7.25 -10.02
C GLU A 78 0.91 6.69 -10.28
N GLU A 79 1.26 6.38 -11.55
CA GLU A 79 2.58 5.84 -11.93
C GLU A 79 2.99 6.41 -13.29
N ASP A 80 4.26 6.79 -13.45
CA ASP A 80 4.84 7.30 -14.69
C ASP A 80 5.98 6.38 -15.17
N LEU A 81 5.65 5.40 -16.00
CA LEU A 81 6.61 4.44 -16.57
C LEU A 81 7.09 4.88 -17.97
N ARG A 82 6.99 6.16 -18.32
CA ARG A 82 7.25 6.61 -19.70
C ARG A 82 8.71 6.54 -20.13
N SER A 83 9.62 6.65 -19.17
CA SER A 83 11.05 6.41 -19.36
C SER A 83 11.34 4.95 -19.76
N LEU A 84 10.64 3.99 -19.16
CA LEU A 84 10.88 2.55 -19.28
C LEU A 84 10.08 1.93 -20.43
N TYR A 85 8.76 2.15 -20.42
CA TYR A 85 7.79 1.46 -21.29
C TYR A 85 6.91 2.43 -22.08
N SER A 86 7.20 3.74 -22.05
CA SER A 86 6.41 4.77 -22.76
C SER A 86 4.91 4.78 -22.38
N CYS A 87 4.57 4.46 -21.13
CA CYS A 87 3.19 4.45 -20.63
C CYS A 87 3.04 5.10 -19.25
N TRP A 88 1.81 5.54 -18.91
CA TRP A 88 1.47 6.06 -17.58
C TRP A 88 0.06 5.64 -17.14
N TRP A 89 -0.14 5.61 -15.82
CA TRP A 89 -1.28 5.00 -15.16
C TRP A 89 -2.11 6.01 -14.38
N SER A 90 -3.43 6.04 -14.57
CA SER A 90 -4.29 6.94 -13.81
C SER A 90 -4.57 6.44 -12.39
N LYS A 91 -4.81 7.39 -11.48
CA LYS A 91 -5.58 7.15 -10.24
C LYS A 91 -6.98 6.58 -10.55
N PRO A 92 -7.72 6.05 -9.55
CA PRO A 92 -9.07 5.53 -9.77
C PRO A 92 -10.01 6.54 -10.43
N LEU A 93 -10.69 6.11 -11.50
CA LEU A 93 -11.72 6.87 -12.19
C LEU A 93 -13.03 6.88 -11.37
N PRO A 94 -13.87 7.92 -11.48
CA PRO A 94 -15.14 8.01 -10.77
C PRO A 94 -16.04 6.78 -10.95
N SER A 95 -16.55 6.22 -9.85
CA SER A 95 -17.34 4.96 -9.78
C SER A 95 -18.67 4.92 -10.56
N LYS A 96 -19.03 6.02 -11.24
CA LYS A 96 -20.11 6.10 -12.24
C LYS A 96 -19.70 5.56 -13.62
N ILE A 97 -18.40 5.49 -13.91
CA ILE A 97 -17.81 5.12 -15.21
C ILE A 97 -17.61 3.59 -15.30
N PRO A 98 -17.75 2.96 -16.49
CA PRO A 98 -17.59 1.51 -16.67
C PRO A 98 -16.12 1.02 -16.68
N TYR A 99 -15.17 1.82 -16.20
CA TYR A 99 -13.75 1.47 -16.05
C TYR A 99 -13.29 1.84 -14.64
N HIS A 100 -12.40 1.06 -14.01
CA HIS A 100 -11.78 1.49 -12.75
C HIS A 100 -10.62 2.45 -12.99
N ARG A 101 -9.73 2.21 -13.97
CA ARG A 101 -8.53 3.02 -14.25
C ARG A 101 -8.21 3.12 -15.75
N LEU A 102 -7.40 4.10 -16.12
CA LEU A 102 -6.90 4.33 -17.48
C LEU A 102 -5.39 4.09 -17.57
N LEU A 103 -4.97 3.31 -18.56
CA LEU A 103 -3.58 3.19 -19.00
C LEU A 103 -3.42 3.95 -20.33
N CYS A 104 -2.46 4.87 -20.40
CA CYS A 104 -2.14 5.57 -21.63
C CYS A 104 -0.74 5.17 -22.12
N PHE A 105 -0.63 4.77 -23.39
CA PHE A 105 0.64 4.50 -24.06
C PHE A 105 0.98 5.62 -25.06
N GLU A 106 2.18 6.19 -24.93
CA GLU A 106 2.68 7.31 -25.72
C GLU A 106 3.64 6.84 -26.82
N SER A 107 3.20 6.89 -28.08
CA SER A 107 4.12 6.72 -29.21
C SER A 107 5.07 7.91 -29.36
N ARG A 108 6.36 7.64 -29.57
CA ARG A 108 7.39 8.69 -29.76
C ARG A 108 7.18 9.42 -31.10
N ARG A 109 6.83 10.70 -31.05
CA ARG A 109 6.43 11.57 -32.20
C ARG A 109 7.35 11.59 -33.43
N HIS A 110 8.61 11.13 -33.34
CA HIS A 110 9.61 11.25 -34.40
C HIS A 110 10.28 9.92 -34.83
N ARG A 111 9.76 8.78 -34.36
CA ARG A 111 10.03 7.46 -34.96
C ARG A 111 8.75 6.64 -34.90
N SER A 112 8.32 6.10 -36.04
CA SER A 112 7.31 5.03 -36.05
C SER A 112 7.95 3.77 -35.47
N GLY A 113 7.82 3.61 -34.14
CA GLY A 113 8.23 2.39 -33.45
C GLY A 113 7.54 1.18 -34.07
N ARG A 114 8.23 0.04 -34.10
CA ARG A 114 7.72 -1.17 -34.78
C ARG A 114 6.47 -1.69 -34.04
N PRO A 115 5.45 -2.23 -34.71
CA PRO A 115 4.30 -2.81 -34.02
C PRO A 115 4.67 -3.77 -32.88
N GLN A 116 5.73 -4.55 -33.06
CA GLN A 116 6.36 -5.42 -32.06
C GLN A 116 6.86 -4.67 -30.82
N GLU A 117 7.62 -3.60 -31.02
CA GLU A 117 8.11 -2.70 -29.97
C GLU A 117 6.93 -2.08 -29.20
N LEU A 118 5.95 -1.52 -29.91
CA LEU A 118 4.78 -0.88 -29.32
C LEU A 118 3.94 -1.87 -28.48
N VAL A 119 3.71 -3.08 -29.00
CA VAL A 119 2.96 -4.15 -28.32
C VAL A 119 3.74 -4.68 -27.11
N GLY A 120 5.03 -4.95 -27.25
CA GLY A 120 5.88 -5.41 -26.14
C GLY A 120 5.85 -4.41 -24.99
N HIS A 121 6.05 -3.12 -25.27
CA HIS A 121 5.93 -2.05 -24.30
C HIS A 121 4.53 -2.00 -23.65
N ALA A 122 3.48 -2.08 -24.46
CA ALA A 122 2.10 -2.02 -23.99
C ALA A 122 1.75 -3.13 -22.97
N PHE A 123 2.21 -4.37 -23.18
CA PHE A 123 1.97 -5.47 -22.24
C PHE A 123 2.97 -5.51 -21.07
N ARG A 124 4.23 -5.08 -21.26
CA ARG A 124 5.19 -4.88 -20.15
C ARG A 124 4.64 -3.95 -19.07
N CYS A 125 3.91 -2.90 -19.46
CA CYS A 125 3.23 -1.99 -18.52
C CYS A 125 2.22 -2.71 -17.60
N LEU A 126 1.58 -3.80 -18.05
CA LEU A 126 0.53 -4.48 -17.29
C LEU A 126 1.11 -5.39 -16.20
N VAL A 127 2.33 -5.92 -16.37
CA VAL A 127 3.03 -6.72 -15.35
C VAL A 127 3.10 -6.00 -13.99
N PRO A 128 3.68 -4.78 -13.88
CA PRO A 128 3.77 -4.05 -12.62
C PRO A 128 2.46 -3.44 -12.17
N ILE A 129 1.61 -3.00 -13.11
CA ILE A 129 0.40 -2.24 -12.81
C ILE A 129 -0.71 -3.11 -12.22
N LEU A 130 -0.82 -4.37 -12.67
CA LEU A 130 -1.85 -5.29 -12.15
C LEU A 130 -1.51 -5.85 -10.76
N LYS A 131 -0.27 -5.68 -10.27
CA LYS A 131 0.15 -5.98 -8.88
C LYS A 131 -0.31 -7.38 -8.43
N ASN A 132 -0.10 -8.37 -9.30
CA ASN A 132 -0.50 -9.78 -9.20
C ASN A 132 -2.00 -10.08 -9.04
N LYS A 133 -2.89 -9.08 -9.05
CA LYS A 133 -4.35 -9.22 -8.99
C LYS A 133 -4.92 -9.54 -10.36
N ASP A 134 -5.84 -10.50 -10.42
CA ASP A 134 -6.60 -10.83 -11.63
C ASP A 134 -7.40 -9.64 -12.13
N ALA A 135 -7.38 -9.41 -13.45
CA ALA A 135 -7.89 -8.18 -14.04
C ALA A 135 -8.57 -8.37 -15.41
N SER A 136 -9.44 -7.41 -15.71
CA SER A 136 -10.10 -7.24 -17.00
C SER A 136 -9.65 -5.94 -17.68
N VAL A 137 -9.29 -6.04 -18.96
CA VAL A 137 -8.74 -4.96 -19.78
C VAL A 137 -9.63 -4.75 -21.01
N ILE A 138 -9.95 -3.49 -21.33
CA ILE A 138 -10.56 -3.10 -22.61
C ILE A 138 -9.62 -2.16 -23.35
N THR A 139 -9.48 -2.36 -24.66
CA THR A 139 -8.54 -1.61 -25.49
C THR A 139 -9.12 -1.42 -26.90
N PRO A 140 -8.89 -0.28 -27.58
CA PRO A 140 -8.98 -0.26 -29.03
C PRO A 140 -7.79 -1.05 -29.61
N LEU A 141 -7.72 -1.17 -30.94
CA LEU A 141 -6.44 -1.43 -31.59
C LEU A 141 -5.53 -0.21 -31.38
N LEU A 142 -4.37 -0.42 -30.75
CA LEU A 142 -3.48 0.66 -30.34
C LEU A 142 -2.72 1.24 -31.55
N SER A 143 -2.59 2.56 -31.61
CA SER A 143 -1.84 3.26 -32.66
C SER A 143 -2.33 3.09 -34.12
N THR A 144 -3.50 2.47 -34.35
CA THR A 144 -4.08 2.33 -35.70
C THR A 144 -4.93 3.53 -36.14
N GLY A 145 -5.12 4.51 -35.25
CA GLY A 145 -5.83 5.76 -35.53
C GLY A 145 -4.97 6.75 -36.33
N ASN A 146 -4.94 8.01 -35.89
CA ASN A 146 -4.11 9.06 -36.51
C ASN A 146 -2.58 8.77 -36.48
N GLN A 147 -2.16 7.73 -35.74
CA GLN A 147 -0.78 7.24 -35.66
C GLN A 147 -0.43 6.27 -36.83
N GLY A 148 -1.42 5.76 -37.58
CA GLY A 148 -1.21 5.13 -38.89
C GLY A 148 -0.65 3.70 -38.92
N ILE A 149 -0.61 2.97 -37.81
CA ILE A 149 -0.18 1.56 -37.80
C ILE A 149 -1.26 0.67 -38.43
N ASP A 150 -0.84 -0.36 -39.17
CA ASP A 150 -1.75 -1.31 -39.81
C ASP A 150 -2.65 -2.05 -38.79
N PRO A 151 -3.99 -2.06 -38.97
CA PRO A 151 -4.91 -2.73 -38.05
C PRO A 151 -4.75 -4.25 -37.92
N LYS A 152 -4.38 -4.97 -38.98
CA LYS A 152 -4.20 -6.43 -38.95
C LYS A 152 -2.92 -6.79 -38.21
N VAL A 153 -1.80 -6.13 -38.53
CA VAL A 153 -0.51 -6.33 -37.84
C VAL A 153 -0.62 -6.00 -36.36
N MET A 154 -1.36 -4.95 -36.00
CA MET A 154 -1.61 -4.61 -34.59
C MET A 154 -2.50 -5.65 -33.89
N LEU A 155 -3.56 -6.15 -34.54
CA LEU A 155 -4.41 -7.20 -33.95
C LEU A 155 -3.63 -8.49 -33.70
N GLU A 156 -2.88 -8.97 -34.70
CA GLU A 156 -2.04 -10.17 -34.58
C GLU A 156 -1.03 -10.03 -33.44
N GLY A 157 -0.33 -8.90 -33.38
CA GLY A 157 0.60 -8.58 -32.30
C GLY A 157 -0.06 -8.57 -30.92
N MET A 158 -1.14 -7.82 -30.76
CA MET A 158 -1.84 -7.70 -29.47
C MET A 158 -2.43 -9.03 -28.98
N VAL A 159 -2.96 -9.86 -29.89
CA VAL A 159 -3.48 -11.20 -29.55
C VAL A 159 -2.34 -12.14 -29.18
N HIS A 160 -1.26 -12.20 -29.97
CA HIS A 160 -0.11 -13.05 -29.67
C HIS A 160 0.53 -12.67 -28.33
N ALA A 161 0.85 -11.40 -28.12
CA ALA A 161 1.49 -10.93 -26.89
C ALA A 161 0.58 -11.15 -25.66
N ALA A 162 -0.73 -10.91 -25.76
CA ALA A 162 -1.67 -11.20 -24.68
C ALA A 162 -1.62 -12.69 -24.27
N ILE A 163 -1.62 -13.60 -25.25
CA ILE A 163 -1.56 -15.05 -25.01
C ILE A 163 -0.24 -15.43 -24.38
N SER A 164 0.89 -14.95 -24.92
CA SER A 164 2.21 -15.29 -24.41
C SER A 164 2.47 -14.74 -23.00
N TRP A 165 2.11 -13.48 -22.71
CA TRP A 165 2.20 -12.93 -21.36
C TRP A 165 1.27 -13.65 -20.37
N VAL A 166 0.04 -14.01 -20.75
CA VAL A 166 -0.87 -14.79 -19.89
C VAL A 166 -0.37 -16.24 -19.69
N LYS A 167 0.29 -16.82 -20.70
CA LYS A 167 1.00 -18.11 -20.59
C LYS A 167 2.28 -18.04 -19.77
N ALA A 168 2.88 -16.86 -19.58
CA ALA A 168 4.02 -16.63 -18.69
C ALA A 168 3.62 -16.17 -17.27
N GLY A 169 2.38 -15.72 -17.05
CA GLY A 169 1.82 -15.48 -15.71
C GLY A 169 0.98 -14.21 -15.53
N LEU A 170 0.89 -13.34 -16.55
CA LEU A 170 0.24 -12.03 -16.45
C LEU A 170 -1.26 -12.17 -16.03
N PRO A 171 -1.79 -11.41 -15.05
CA PRO A 171 -3.11 -11.62 -14.46
C PRO A 171 -4.36 -11.35 -15.31
N ILE A 172 -4.26 -11.25 -16.65
CA ILE A 172 -5.42 -10.90 -17.48
C ILE A 172 -6.36 -12.11 -17.59
N ARG A 173 -7.60 -11.95 -17.12
CA ARG A 173 -8.70 -12.92 -17.31
C ARG A 173 -9.61 -12.59 -18.49
N LEU A 174 -9.65 -11.31 -18.86
CA LEU A 174 -10.51 -10.81 -19.92
C LEU A 174 -9.81 -9.66 -20.65
N LEU A 175 -9.50 -9.84 -21.92
CA LEU A 175 -9.04 -8.79 -22.83
C LEU A 175 -10.10 -8.52 -23.90
N LYS A 176 -10.79 -7.39 -23.80
CA LYS A 176 -11.74 -6.92 -24.82
C LYS A 176 -11.01 -6.02 -25.83
N ILE A 177 -10.79 -6.51 -27.04
CA ILE A 177 -10.28 -5.71 -28.16
C ILE A 177 -11.48 -5.12 -28.89
N VAL A 178 -11.59 -3.79 -28.94
CA VAL A 178 -12.75 -3.07 -29.49
C VAL A 178 -12.40 -2.43 -30.83
N ILE A 179 -13.08 -2.86 -31.87
CA ILE A 179 -13.08 -2.19 -33.17
C ILE A 179 -14.26 -1.21 -33.21
N TYR A 180 -13.97 0.06 -33.49
CA TYR A 180 -14.99 1.10 -33.57
C TYR A 180 -15.94 0.85 -34.76
N ALA A 181 -17.24 0.84 -34.47
CA ALA A 181 -18.32 0.71 -35.43
C ALA A 181 -19.59 1.41 -34.92
N ASN A 182 -20.46 1.83 -35.84
CA ASN A 182 -21.78 2.36 -35.53
C ASN A 182 -22.79 1.21 -35.40
N ILE A 183 -23.35 1.02 -34.21
CA ILE A 183 -24.36 -0.03 -34.00
C ILE A 183 -25.74 0.50 -34.39
N LYS A 184 -26.40 -0.19 -35.33
CA LYS A 184 -27.78 0.09 -35.78
C LYS A 184 -28.57 -1.21 -35.76
N ASP A 185 -29.75 -1.21 -35.14
CA ASP A 185 -30.68 -2.35 -35.08
C ASP A 185 -30.03 -3.68 -34.63
N GLY A 186 -29.02 -3.60 -33.77
CA GLY A 186 -28.27 -4.74 -33.27
C GLY A 186 -27.16 -5.26 -34.19
N GLN A 187 -26.84 -4.56 -35.28
CA GLN A 187 -25.76 -4.89 -36.21
C GLN A 187 -24.67 -3.81 -36.21
N ALA A 188 -23.42 -4.22 -36.43
CA ALA A 188 -22.29 -3.29 -36.61
C ALA A 188 -22.25 -2.78 -38.07
N THR A 189 -22.21 -1.46 -38.23
CA THR A 189 -22.18 -0.75 -39.52
C THR A 189 -21.13 0.35 -39.47
N ASN A 190 -20.67 0.87 -40.62
CA ASN A 190 -19.70 1.97 -40.68
C ASN A 190 -18.51 1.79 -39.71
N PHE A 191 -17.74 0.72 -39.93
CA PHE A 191 -16.51 0.43 -39.20
C PHE A 191 -15.44 1.52 -39.38
N PHE A 192 -14.45 1.55 -38.49
CA PHE A 192 -13.26 2.38 -38.61
C PHE A 192 -12.51 2.14 -39.94
N ARG A 193 -11.84 3.16 -40.48
CA ARG A 193 -11.12 3.06 -41.76
C ARG A 193 -9.96 2.07 -41.66
N GLY A 194 -9.82 1.19 -42.63
CA GLY A 194 -8.84 0.10 -42.61
C GLY A 194 -9.35 -1.18 -41.93
N VAL A 195 -10.62 -1.22 -41.48
CA VAL A 195 -11.30 -2.46 -41.08
C VAL A 195 -12.05 -3.04 -42.27
N ASP A 196 -11.67 -4.26 -42.65
CA ASP A 196 -12.33 -5.06 -43.67
C ASP A 196 -12.45 -6.53 -43.21
N ASN A 197 -12.86 -7.43 -44.13
CA ASN A 197 -13.00 -8.86 -43.82
C ASN A 197 -11.67 -9.51 -43.39
N ASN A 198 -10.51 -9.01 -43.84
CA ASN A 198 -9.20 -9.62 -43.55
C ASN A 198 -8.86 -9.57 -42.06
N ILE A 199 -9.43 -8.63 -41.30
CA ILE A 199 -9.26 -8.56 -39.84
C ILE A 199 -10.08 -9.65 -39.14
N LEU A 200 -11.28 -9.95 -39.63
CA LEU A 200 -12.15 -10.98 -39.07
C LEU A 200 -11.59 -12.37 -39.38
N GLU A 201 -11.12 -12.56 -40.62
CA GLU A 201 -10.42 -13.76 -41.06
C GLU A 201 -9.13 -13.98 -40.25
N ASN A 202 -8.35 -12.92 -39.98
CA ASN A 202 -7.16 -13.01 -39.14
C ASN A 202 -7.48 -13.34 -37.68
N PHE A 203 -8.56 -12.80 -37.09
CA PHE A 203 -8.97 -13.19 -35.73
C PHE A 203 -9.38 -14.67 -35.67
N ALA A 204 -10.09 -15.18 -36.69
CA ALA A 204 -10.46 -16.59 -36.80
C ALA A 204 -9.24 -17.51 -37.02
N GLU A 205 -8.25 -17.07 -37.80
CA GLU A 205 -6.96 -17.74 -37.98
C GLU A 205 -6.19 -17.84 -36.65
N LEU A 206 -6.06 -16.72 -35.94
CA LEU A 206 -5.42 -16.66 -34.61
C LEU A 206 -6.15 -17.56 -33.61
N LYS A 207 -7.49 -17.54 -33.59
CA LYS A 207 -8.31 -18.42 -32.76
C LYS A 207 -8.01 -19.89 -33.04
N SER A 208 -8.07 -20.29 -34.31
CA SER A 208 -7.77 -21.67 -34.74
C SER A 208 -6.35 -22.10 -34.32
N ARG A 209 -5.37 -21.21 -34.47
CA ARG A 209 -3.97 -21.43 -34.08
C ARG A 209 -3.80 -21.66 -32.57
N TYR A 210 -4.43 -20.84 -31.72
CA TYR A 210 -4.21 -20.91 -30.27
C TYR A 210 -5.15 -21.89 -29.56
N GLU A 211 -6.39 -22.05 -29.99
CA GLU A 211 -7.31 -23.04 -29.39
C GLU A 211 -6.85 -24.47 -29.70
N SER A 212 -6.21 -24.71 -30.85
CA SER A 212 -5.52 -25.98 -31.17
C SER A 212 -4.22 -26.19 -30.37
N ALA A 213 -3.60 -25.12 -29.86
CA ALA A 213 -2.33 -25.13 -29.11
C ALA A 213 -2.51 -24.92 -27.59
N ASN A 214 -3.72 -25.18 -27.07
CA ASN A 214 -4.08 -25.08 -25.64
C ASN A 214 -3.69 -26.34 -24.84
N LEU A 215 -2.53 -26.94 -25.12
CA LEU A 215 -1.88 -27.87 -24.20
C LEU A 215 -1.03 -27.07 -23.21
N ILE A 216 -1.44 -27.05 -21.94
CA ILE A 216 -0.59 -26.56 -20.85
C ILE A 216 0.49 -27.64 -20.58
N PRO A 217 1.79 -27.29 -20.58
CA PRO A 217 2.83 -28.17 -20.03
C PRO A 217 2.55 -28.40 -18.54
N GLN A 218 2.17 -29.62 -18.18
CA GLN A 218 1.88 -29.97 -16.78
C GLN A 218 3.16 -30.03 -15.94
N GLU A 219 4.28 -30.40 -16.56
CA GLU A 219 5.59 -30.51 -15.95
C GLU A 219 6.63 -29.72 -16.76
N VAL A 220 7.54 -29.03 -16.06
CA VAL A 220 8.72 -28.36 -16.63
C VAL A 220 9.97 -28.99 -16.02
N THR A 221 10.88 -29.46 -16.86
CA THR A 221 12.19 -29.97 -16.43
C THR A 221 13.17 -28.82 -16.31
N LEU A 222 13.83 -28.68 -15.15
CA LEU A 222 14.78 -27.59 -14.92
C LEU A 222 16.11 -27.89 -15.60
N GLU A 223 16.46 -27.14 -16.64
CA GLU A 223 17.76 -27.22 -17.30
C GLU A 223 18.85 -26.48 -16.50
N TYR A 224 18.47 -25.43 -15.77
CA TYR A 224 19.39 -24.59 -14.98
C TYR A 224 18.95 -24.46 -13.52
N ASP A 225 19.93 -24.31 -12.64
CA ASP A 225 19.72 -24.00 -11.22
C ASP A 225 19.60 -22.48 -11.03
N VAL A 226 20.41 -21.70 -11.76
CA VAL A 226 20.39 -20.23 -11.73
C VAL A 226 20.46 -19.68 -13.14
N TYR A 227 19.59 -18.72 -13.49
CA TYR A 227 19.86 -17.76 -14.56
C TYR A 227 20.37 -16.47 -13.93
N LEU A 228 21.61 -16.07 -14.24
CA LEU A 228 22.16 -14.77 -13.86
C LEU A 228 21.87 -13.73 -14.96
N SER A 229 20.98 -12.79 -14.64
CA SER A 229 20.59 -11.65 -15.47
C SER A 229 21.34 -10.39 -14.98
N PHE A 230 22.07 -9.74 -15.88
CA PHE A 230 22.90 -8.56 -15.62
C PHE A 230 23.07 -7.76 -16.93
N SER A 231 23.49 -6.50 -16.88
CA SER A 231 23.82 -5.76 -18.12
C SER A 231 25.27 -6.00 -18.53
N ASP A 232 25.59 -5.81 -19.82
CA ASP A 232 26.95 -5.94 -20.36
C ASP A 232 28.03 -5.12 -19.61
N LYS A 233 27.63 -4.10 -18.82
CA LYS A 233 28.52 -3.25 -18.02
C LYS A 233 28.77 -3.74 -16.59
N ASP A 234 27.90 -4.61 -16.07
CA ASP A 234 27.99 -5.11 -14.68
C ASP A 234 28.72 -6.47 -14.61
N GLN A 235 29.45 -6.83 -15.67
CA GLN A 235 30.13 -8.13 -15.84
C GLN A 235 31.02 -8.49 -14.64
N GLU A 236 31.79 -7.55 -14.09
CA GLU A 236 32.66 -7.81 -12.92
C GLU A 236 31.87 -8.24 -11.66
N ILE A 237 30.65 -7.72 -11.49
CA ILE A 237 29.76 -8.09 -10.37
C ILE A 237 29.09 -9.44 -10.66
N ALA A 238 28.70 -9.68 -11.90
CA ALA A 238 28.16 -10.97 -12.33
C ALA A 238 29.19 -12.10 -12.19
N ASP A 239 30.45 -11.85 -12.56
CA ASP A 239 31.56 -12.81 -12.43
C ASP A 239 31.83 -13.15 -10.95
N LYS A 240 31.76 -12.17 -10.04
CA LYS A 240 31.82 -12.39 -8.58
C LYS A 240 30.68 -13.28 -8.09
N ILE A 241 29.43 -12.97 -8.46
CA ILE A 241 28.26 -13.76 -8.09
C ILE A 241 28.38 -15.19 -8.63
N GLN A 242 28.81 -15.37 -9.88
CA GLN A 242 29.00 -16.68 -10.49
C GLN A 242 30.06 -17.51 -9.76
N ALA A 243 31.22 -16.91 -9.44
CA ALA A 243 32.29 -17.58 -8.69
C ALA A 243 31.82 -18.00 -7.29
N GLN A 244 31.11 -17.12 -6.58
CA GLN A 244 30.63 -17.40 -5.22
C GLN A 244 29.56 -18.51 -5.20
N LEU A 245 28.66 -18.55 -6.19
CA LEU A 245 27.70 -19.64 -6.38
C LEU A 245 28.40 -20.98 -6.66
N GLN A 246 29.51 -20.97 -7.40
CA GLN A 246 30.31 -22.16 -7.71
C GLN A 246 31.16 -22.64 -6.52
N GLU A 247 31.52 -21.75 -5.59
CA GLU A 247 32.15 -22.12 -4.31
C GLU A 247 31.14 -22.79 -3.36
N GLU A 248 29.96 -22.19 -3.19
CA GLU A 248 28.87 -22.74 -2.36
C GLU A 248 28.31 -24.06 -2.93
N LYS A 249 28.29 -24.23 -4.25
CA LYS A 249 27.86 -25.48 -4.91
C LYS A 249 28.64 -25.72 -6.22
N SER A 250 29.60 -26.63 -6.18
CA SER A 250 30.51 -26.90 -7.31
C SER A 250 29.88 -27.59 -8.54
N ASP A 251 28.68 -28.18 -8.41
CA ASP A 251 27.89 -28.74 -9.52
C ASP A 251 26.75 -27.82 -10.01
N ILE A 252 26.72 -26.54 -9.58
CA ILE A 252 25.63 -25.62 -9.91
C ILE A 252 25.55 -25.28 -11.41
N ARG A 253 24.35 -25.40 -11.97
CA ARG A 253 24.07 -25.13 -13.38
C ARG A 253 23.65 -23.68 -13.58
N ILE A 254 24.58 -22.82 -13.96
CA ILE A 254 24.32 -21.38 -14.17
C ILE A 254 24.20 -21.08 -15.67
N PHE A 255 23.11 -20.45 -16.08
CA PHE A 255 23.00 -19.78 -17.38
C PHE A 255 23.45 -18.32 -17.25
N THR A 256 24.41 -17.90 -18.07
CA THR A 256 24.93 -16.52 -18.12
C THR A 256 25.03 -15.96 -19.55
N ALA A 257 24.49 -16.69 -20.54
CA ALA A 257 24.62 -16.30 -21.94
C ALA A 257 23.77 -15.07 -22.28
N ARG A 258 24.33 -14.18 -23.10
CA ARG A 258 23.73 -12.86 -23.39
C ARG A 258 22.48 -12.98 -24.25
N GLN A 259 21.33 -12.70 -23.67
CA GLN A 259 20.06 -12.60 -24.38
C GLN A 259 19.76 -11.14 -24.76
N LYS A 260 19.38 -10.92 -26.03
CA LYS A 260 18.97 -9.62 -26.58
C LYS A 260 17.49 -9.68 -26.95
N VAL A 261 16.82 -8.54 -26.89
CA VAL A 261 15.43 -8.41 -27.36
C VAL A 261 15.42 -8.65 -28.88
N ASP A 262 14.65 -9.64 -29.33
CA ASP A 262 14.27 -9.78 -30.73
C ASP A 262 13.33 -8.62 -31.08
N THR A 263 13.73 -7.81 -32.06
CA THR A 263 13.02 -6.60 -32.49
C THR A 263 12.11 -6.81 -33.70
N GLU A 264 12.02 -8.05 -34.22
CA GLU A 264 11.08 -8.49 -35.25
C GLU A 264 9.96 -9.38 -34.67
N ALA A 265 10.12 -9.89 -33.43
CA ALA A 265 9.13 -10.72 -32.73
C ALA A 265 8.25 -9.93 -31.73
N PHE A 266 6.97 -10.33 -31.59
CA PHE A 266 6.02 -9.74 -30.64
C PHE A 266 6.16 -10.24 -29.20
N TRP A 267 6.98 -11.28 -28.98
CA TRP A 267 7.23 -11.94 -27.70
C TRP A 267 8.65 -12.54 -27.73
N GLN A 268 9.22 -12.79 -26.55
CA GLN A 268 10.63 -13.16 -26.38
C GLN A 268 10.77 -14.64 -26.00
N ASP A 269 10.37 -15.55 -26.91
CA ASP A 269 10.34 -17.00 -26.66
C ASP A 269 11.68 -17.55 -26.12
N GLN A 270 12.82 -17.07 -26.61
CA GLN A 270 14.15 -17.51 -26.13
C GLN A 270 14.44 -17.07 -24.69
N MET A 271 13.94 -15.90 -24.26
CA MET A 271 14.05 -15.47 -22.87
C MET A 271 13.13 -16.30 -21.99
N TYR A 272 11.89 -16.51 -22.43
CA TYR A 272 10.89 -17.28 -21.71
C TYR A 272 11.29 -18.75 -21.50
N ASP A 273 11.83 -19.43 -22.52
CA ASP A 273 12.28 -20.82 -22.41
C ASP A 273 13.38 -20.96 -21.35
N VAL A 274 14.41 -20.11 -21.38
CA VAL A 274 15.50 -20.14 -20.39
C VAL A 274 15.01 -19.76 -18.98
N VAL A 275 14.19 -18.71 -18.85
CA VAL A 275 13.64 -18.27 -17.55
C VAL A 275 12.76 -19.36 -16.93
N SER A 276 11.84 -19.96 -17.70
CA SER A 276 10.91 -20.98 -17.19
C SER A 276 11.61 -22.30 -16.81
N LYS A 277 12.76 -22.60 -17.43
CA LYS A 277 13.61 -23.77 -17.13
C LYS A 277 14.66 -23.52 -16.04
N SER A 278 14.69 -22.34 -15.42
CA SER A 278 15.64 -21.96 -14.38
C SER A 278 15.01 -22.01 -12.98
N ALA A 279 15.71 -22.58 -11.99
CA ALA A 279 15.15 -22.73 -10.65
C ALA A 279 15.09 -21.41 -9.85
N ARG A 280 16.14 -20.57 -9.94
CA ARG A 280 16.14 -19.14 -9.55
C ARG A 280 16.65 -18.29 -10.73
N VAL A 281 16.28 -17.01 -10.74
CA VAL A 281 16.73 -15.96 -11.65
C VAL A 281 17.31 -14.83 -10.81
N VAL A 282 18.63 -14.72 -10.78
CA VAL A 282 19.34 -13.67 -10.05
C VAL A 282 19.47 -12.45 -10.94
N THR A 283 18.97 -11.30 -10.51
CA THR A 283 19.04 -10.04 -11.27
C THR A 283 19.96 -9.05 -10.58
N VAL A 284 21.05 -8.65 -11.24
CA VAL A 284 22.02 -7.68 -10.71
C VAL A 284 21.45 -6.26 -10.85
N LEU A 285 20.73 -5.79 -9.84
CA LEU A 285 20.06 -4.48 -9.87
C LEU A 285 21.06 -3.34 -9.68
N SER A 286 21.43 -2.71 -10.80
CA SER A 286 22.28 -1.53 -10.90
C SER A 286 21.63 -0.43 -11.77
N SER A 287 22.26 0.74 -11.83
CA SER A 287 21.91 1.82 -12.77
C SER A 287 21.97 1.38 -14.23
N ASN A 288 22.90 0.49 -14.58
CA ASN A 288 23.03 -0.05 -15.93
C ASN A 288 21.94 -1.09 -16.25
N TYR A 289 21.54 -1.90 -15.25
CA TYR A 289 20.45 -2.87 -15.39
C TYR A 289 19.12 -2.18 -15.71
N LEU A 290 18.77 -1.12 -14.98
CA LEU A 290 17.56 -0.33 -15.22
C LEU A 290 17.58 0.41 -16.57
N ALA A 291 18.76 0.67 -17.13
CA ALA A 291 18.95 1.28 -18.45
C ALA A 291 18.93 0.26 -19.62
N SER A 292 18.76 -1.03 -19.34
CA SER A 292 18.86 -2.11 -20.34
C SER A 292 17.50 -2.76 -20.60
N GLU A 293 16.97 -2.57 -21.82
CA GLU A 293 15.65 -3.10 -22.23
C GLU A 293 15.56 -4.64 -22.14
N SER A 294 16.66 -5.37 -22.41
CA SER A 294 16.68 -6.83 -22.25
C SER A 294 16.69 -7.26 -20.78
N CYS A 295 17.36 -6.52 -19.90
CA CYS A 295 17.36 -6.77 -18.46
C CYS A 295 15.97 -6.53 -17.86
N LEU A 296 15.33 -5.42 -18.21
CA LEU A 296 13.95 -5.11 -17.82
C LEU A 296 12.94 -6.18 -18.31
N GLU A 297 13.14 -6.73 -19.52
CA GLU A 297 12.31 -7.82 -20.04
C GLU A 297 12.54 -9.13 -19.27
N GLN A 298 13.81 -9.54 -19.06
CA GLN A 298 14.16 -10.72 -18.26
C GLN A 298 13.55 -10.66 -16.86
N TYR A 299 13.62 -9.50 -16.20
CA TYR A 299 13.01 -9.25 -14.90
C TYR A 299 11.48 -9.42 -14.95
N ASN A 300 10.80 -8.82 -15.93
CA ASN A 300 9.34 -8.90 -16.03
C ASN A 300 8.84 -10.31 -16.38
N ILE A 301 9.56 -11.05 -17.23
CA ILE A 301 9.27 -12.47 -17.51
C ILE A 301 9.48 -13.31 -16.25
N ALA A 302 10.60 -13.12 -15.53
CA ALA A 302 10.87 -13.83 -14.27
C ALA A 302 9.82 -13.53 -13.19
N LEU A 303 9.38 -12.28 -13.05
CA LEU A 303 8.30 -11.87 -12.15
C LEU A 303 6.96 -12.55 -12.49
N CYS A 304 6.65 -12.74 -13.78
CA CYS A 304 5.48 -13.51 -14.20
C CYS A 304 5.63 -15.01 -13.89
N CYS A 305 6.78 -15.61 -14.20
CA CYS A 305 7.05 -17.03 -13.91
C CYS A 305 7.02 -17.32 -12.40
N ASN A 306 7.49 -16.38 -11.57
CA ASN A 306 7.41 -16.43 -10.10
C ASN A 306 5.96 -16.61 -9.61
N ARG A 307 4.98 -15.97 -10.28
CA ARG A 307 3.55 -16.11 -9.97
C ARG A 307 3.00 -17.48 -10.35
N GLN A 308 3.38 -18.02 -11.52
CA GLN A 308 2.88 -19.31 -12.02
C GLN A 308 3.46 -20.51 -11.28
N ALA A 309 4.78 -20.52 -11.08
CA ALA A 309 5.49 -21.69 -10.59
C ALA A 309 5.26 -21.97 -9.09
N HIS A 310 4.57 -21.07 -8.38
CA HIS A 310 4.44 -21.07 -6.91
C HIS A 310 5.81 -21.19 -6.21
N ARG A 311 6.84 -20.59 -6.83
CA ARG A 311 8.25 -20.64 -6.44
C ARG A 311 8.81 -19.23 -6.42
N ASN A 312 9.81 -18.99 -5.57
CA ASN A 312 10.62 -17.78 -5.55
C ASN A 312 11.60 -17.75 -6.74
N VAL A 313 11.09 -17.87 -7.96
CA VAL A 313 11.87 -17.84 -9.21
C VAL A 313 12.74 -16.58 -9.25
N LEU A 314 12.20 -15.40 -8.94
CA LEU A 314 12.94 -14.16 -8.97
C LEU A 314 13.75 -13.97 -7.67
N ALA A 315 15.03 -13.63 -7.80
CA ALA A 315 15.97 -13.43 -6.70
C ALA A 315 16.89 -12.21 -6.93
N PRO A 316 16.36 -10.97 -6.83
CA PRO A 316 17.14 -9.78 -7.16
C PRO A 316 18.26 -9.52 -6.15
N PHE A 317 19.45 -9.18 -6.65
CA PHE A 317 20.59 -8.74 -5.84
C PHE A 317 20.75 -7.23 -6.07
N PHE A 318 20.53 -6.42 -5.03
CA PHE A 318 20.61 -4.97 -5.09
C PHE A 318 22.05 -4.55 -4.77
N VAL A 319 22.81 -4.14 -5.79
CA VAL A 319 24.27 -3.94 -5.69
C VAL A 319 24.69 -2.47 -5.71
N GLU A 320 23.80 -1.57 -6.15
CA GLU A 320 24.03 -0.13 -6.22
C GLU A 320 22.78 0.61 -5.68
N THR A 321 22.96 1.71 -4.95
CA THR A 321 21.82 2.56 -4.55
C THR A 321 21.26 3.31 -5.75
N VAL A 322 20.16 2.81 -6.31
CA VAL A 322 19.44 3.44 -7.42
C VAL A 322 17.95 3.55 -7.16
N THR A 323 17.29 4.54 -7.80
CA THR A 323 15.83 4.69 -7.75
C THR A 323 15.18 3.57 -8.55
N LEU A 324 14.78 2.49 -7.87
CA LEU A 324 13.99 1.42 -8.46
C LEU A 324 12.61 1.95 -8.90
N PRO A 325 12.05 1.47 -10.02
CA PRO A 325 10.63 1.65 -10.33
C PRO A 325 9.79 1.04 -9.19
N THR A 326 8.65 1.66 -8.85
CA THR A 326 7.85 1.32 -7.66
C THR A 326 7.69 -0.20 -7.48
N TYR A 327 7.25 -0.89 -8.52
CA TYR A 327 7.00 -2.34 -8.51
C TYR A 327 8.24 -3.22 -8.29
N MET A 328 9.44 -2.76 -8.66
CA MET A 328 10.69 -3.48 -8.39
C MET A 328 11.11 -3.31 -6.92
N GLY A 329 10.78 -2.16 -6.33
CA GLY A 329 10.86 -1.96 -4.88
C GLY A 329 9.84 -2.80 -4.10
N LEU A 330 8.75 -3.24 -4.74
CA LEU A 330 7.79 -4.20 -4.18
C LEU A 330 8.20 -5.69 -4.37
N VAL A 331 9.44 -5.95 -4.78
CA VAL A 331 10.00 -7.30 -4.87
C VAL A 331 11.16 -7.41 -3.90
N GLN A 332 11.03 -8.35 -2.96
CA GLN A 332 12.06 -8.74 -2.03
C GLN A 332 13.41 -8.98 -2.74
N TYR A 333 14.47 -8.32 -2.28
CA TYR A 333 15.82 -8.41 -2.82
C TYR A 333 16.85 -8.74 -1.73
N ALA A 334 17.95 -9.37 -2.12
CA ALA A 334 19.16 -9.43 -1.31
C ALA A 334 19.89 -8.09 -1.41
N ASP A 335 20.05 -7.38 -0.30
CA ASP A 335 20.82 -6.14 -0.26
C ASP A 335 22.33 -6.45 -0.19
N CYS A 336 23.05 -6.04 -1.23
CA CYS A 336 24.47 -6.28 -1.45
C CYS A 336 25.28 -4.98 -1.56
N ARG A 337 24.70 -3.83 -1.21
CA ARG A 337 25.34 -2.51 -1.35
C ARG A 337 26.42 -2.25 -0.31
N GLU A 338 26.18 -2.70 0.93
CA GLU A 338 27.15 -2.62 2.02
C GLU A 338 28.00 -3.89 2.06
N ASN A 339 29.33 -3.71 2.21
CA ASN A 339 30.33 -4.79 2.24
C ASN A 339 30.09 -5.85 1.15
N MET A 340 30.03 -5.39 -0.11
CA MET A 340 29.45 -6.11 -1.25
C MET A 340 29.91 -7.57 -1.38
N ASP A 341 31.19 -7.87 -1.18
CA ASP A 341 31.71 -9.24 -1.34
C ASP A 341 31.17 -10.19 -0.25
N ALA A 342 31.08 -9.73 1.00
CA ALA A 342 30.50 -10.52 2.10
C ALA A 342 28.97 -10.64 1.98
N SER A 343 28.30 -9.60 1.48
CA SER A 343 26.85 -9.60 1.27
C SER A 343 26.42 -10.46 0.06
N ILE A 344 27.24 -10.50 -1.00
CA ILE A 344 27.09 -11.46 -2.11
C ILE A 344 27.31 -12.89 -1.59
N ALA A 345 28.33 -13.14 -0.75
CA ALA A 345 28.52 -14.45 -0.12
C ALA A 345 27.29 -14.88 0.71
N GLN A 346 26.74 -13.99 1.55
CA GLN A 346 25.51 -14.26 2.28
C GLN A 346 24.34 -14.62 1.33
N ALA A 347 24.12 -13.80 0.30
CA ALA A 347 23.02 -13.98 -0.64
C ALA A 347 23.14 -15.28 -1.46
N CYS A 348 24.34 -15.60 -1.95
CA CYS A 348 24.62 -16.84 -2.67
C CYS A 348 24.42 -18.08 -1.78
N GLY A 349 24.92 -18.06 -0.54
CA GLY A 349 24.73 -19.16 0.40
C GLY A 349 23.28 -19.36 0.86
N GLN A 350 22.47 -18.29 0.94
CA GLN A 350 21.02 -18.41 1.14
C GLN A 350 20.33 -19.00 -0.10
N LEU A 351 20.66 -18.51 -1.29
CA LEU A 351 20.08 -18.99 -2.54
C LEU A 351 20.40 -20.46 -2.81
N VAL A 352 21.64 -20.91 -2.56
CA VAL A 352 22.04 -22.31 -2.70
C VAL A 352 21.28 -23.23 -1.72
N LYS A 353 20.99 -22.77 -0.50
CA LYS A 353 20.13 -23.50 0.45
C LYS A 353 18.69 -23.63 -0.05
N SER A 354 18.14 -22.62 -0.72
CA SER A 354 16.80 -22.73 -1.33
C SER A 354 16.76 -23.77 -2.46
N LEU A 355 17.86 -23.90 -3.22
CA LEU A 355 17.96 -24.84 -4.35
C LEU A 355 17.98 -26.31 -3.90
N THR A 356 18.46 -26.64 -2.69
CA THR A 356 18.48 -28.05 -2.23
C THR A 356 17.10 -28.58 -1.81
N ALA A 357 16.12 -27.69 -1.58
CA ALA A 357 14.72 -28.04 -1.37
C ALA A 357 13.89 -28.11 -2.69
N THR A 358 14.54 -27.94 -3.85
CA THR A 358 13.87 -27.70 -5.13
C THR A 358 13.92 -28.91 -6.06
N ASP A 359 12.77 -29.54 -6.32
CA ASP A 359 12.67 -30.69 -7.24
C ASP A 359 13.05 -30.34 -8.70
N LYS A 360 13.71 -31.30 -9.37
CA LYS A 360 14.23 -31.19 -10.75
C LYS A 360 13.14 -31.21 -11.84
N VAL A 361 11.98 -31.78 -11.52
CA VAL A 361 10.77 -31.73 -12.35
C VAL A 361 9.75 -30.89 -11.59
N VAL A 362 9.27 -29.83 -12.21
CA VAL A 362 8.32 -28.89 -11.60
C VAL A 362 6.93 -29.19 -12.15
N LYS A 363 6.03 -29.67 -11.31
CA LYS A 363 4.60 -29.59 -11.61
C LYS A 363 4.17 -28.14 -11.51
N VAL A 364 3.54 -27.60 -12.55
CA VAL A 364 3.13 -26.19 -12.53
C VAL A 364 1.74 -26.07 -11.91
N ALA A 365 1.64 -25.29 -10.84
CA ALA A 365 0.45 -25.23 -10.00
C ALA A 365 -0.79 -24.70 -10.73
N THR A 366 -1.98 -25.08 -10.25
CA THR A 366 -3.27 -24.86 -10.93
C THR A 366 -4.26 -24.02 -10.11
N THR A 367 -3.78 -23.32 -9.08
CA THR A 367 -4.57 -22.63 -8.06
C THR A 367 -4.09 -21.19 -7.80
N ASP A 368 -4.83 -20.45 -6.96
CA ASP A 368 -4.64 -19.02 -6.71
C ASP A 368 -3.22 -18.72 -6.16
N PRO A 369 -2.45 -17.78 -6.77
CA PRO A 369 -1.10 -17.43 -6.32
C PRO A 369 -1.03 -16.98 -4.85
N ASN A 370 -2.09 -16.44 -4.26
CA ASN A 370 -2.13 -16.00 -2.86
C ASN A 370 -2.69 -17.06 -1.89
N HIS A 371 -3.17 -18.21 -2.37
CA HIS A 371 -3.70 -19.28 -1.52
C HIS A 371 -2.57 -20.13 -0.91
N TYR A 372 -2.73 -20.61 0.33
CA TYR A 372 -1.83 -21.57 0.97
C TYR A 372 -2.64 -22.68 1.64
N ASP A 373 -2.23 -23.93 1.47
CA ASP A 373 -2.90 -25.08 2.10
C ASP A 373 -2.63 -25.11 3.61
N VAL A 374 -1.37 -24.88 3.98
CA VAL A 374 -0.91 -24.89 5.38
C VAL A 374 0.02 -23.71 5.66
N PHE A 375 -0.20 -22.98 6.75
CA PHE A 375 0.72 -22.00 7.30
C PHE A 375 1.34 -22.56 8.59
N VAL A 376 2.66 -22.61 8.70
CA VAL A 376 3.35 -23.05 9.93
C VAL A 376 3.91 -21.83 10.65
N SER A 377 3.25 -21.47 11.76
CA SER A 377 3.59 -20.33 12.62
C SER A 377 4.36 -20.81 13.85
N TYR A 378 5.51 -20.21 14.11
CA TYR A 378 6.44 -20.57 15.19
C TYR A 378 7.30 -19.36 15.56
N CYS A 379 7.93 -19.36 16.74
CA CYS A 379 8.98 -18.38 17.02
C CYS A 379 10.31 -18.86 16.42
N HIS A 380 11.14 -17.96 15.89
CA HIS A 380 12.45 -18.30 15.30
C HIS A 380 13.37 -19.09 16.25
N ALA A 381 13.20 -18.94 17.58
CA ALA A 381 13.92 -19.72 18.59
C ALA A 381 13.54 -21.21 18.64
N ASP A 382 12.43 -21.60 18.01
CA ASP A 382 11.83 -22.93 18.04
C ASP A 382 11.80 -23.58 16.63
N ALA A 383 12.62 -23.09 15.68
CA ALA A 383 12.63 -23.51 14.27
C ALA A 383 13.01 -24.99 14.04
N ASP A 384 13.78 -25.56 14.96
CA ASP A 384 14.13 -26.97 15.02
C ASP A 384 12.89 -27.87 15.25
N GLN A 385 11.87 -27.34 15.94
CA GLN A 385 10.58 -28.00 16.15
C GLN A 385 9.53 -27.67 15.08
N ALA A 386 9.82 -26.76 14.15
CA ALA A 386 8.96 -26.46 13.00
C ALA A 386 9.35 -27.26 11.74
N THR A 387 10.66 -27.40 11.49
CA THR A 387 11.22 -28.14 10.34
C THR A 387 10.65 -29.57 10.17
N PRO A 388 10.45 -30.39 11.23
CA PRO A 388 9.94 -31.76 11.09
C PRO A 388 8.47 -31.83 10.67
N ILE A 389 7.65 -30.83 11.02
CA ILE A 389 6.23 -30.75 10.64
C ILE A 389 6.10 -30.52 9.14
N VAL A 390 6.84 -29.54 8.62
CA VAL A 390 6.88 -29.20 7.19
C VAL A 390 7.41 -30.39 6.39
N SER A 391 8.52 -30.98 6.86
CA SER A 391 9.10 -32.20 6.29
C SER A 391 8.14 -33.38 6.28
N GLN A 392 7.18 -33.46 7.20
CA GLN A 392 6.20 -34.54 7.27
C GLN A 392 4.96 -34.27 6.39
N LEU A 393 4.49 -33.03 6.34
CA LEU A 393 3.43 -32.61 5.41
C LEU A 393 3.85 -32.86 3.95
N GLN A 394 5.05 -32.39 3.56
CA GLN A 394 5.59 -32.59 2.20
C GLN A 394 5.77 -34.08 1.84
N LYS A 395 6.11 -34.94 2.80
CA LYS A 395 6.21 -36.40 2.59
C LYS A 395 4.86 -37.09 2.42
N LEU A 396 3.81 -36.54 3.04
CA LEU A 396 2.44 -37.08 2.93
C LEU A 396 1.78 -36.63 1.63
N ASN A 397 1.96 -35.37 1.24
CA ASN A 397 1.49 -34.83 -0.02
C ASN A 397 2.45 -33.73 -0.53
N PRO A 398 3.28 -34.02 -1.56
CA PRO A 398 4.26 -33.06 -2.10
C PRO A 398 3.65 -31.85 -2.80
N GLU A 399 2.36 -31.88 -3.14
CA GLU A 399 1.68 -30.78 -3.85
C GLU A 399 1.26 -29.63 -2.90
N LEU A 400 1.36 -29.84 -1.57
CA LEU A 400 0.91 -28.88 -0.57
C LEU A 400 1.71 -27.57 -0.61
N LYS A 401 1.00 -26.47 -0.80
CA LYS A 401 1.53 -25.11 -0.73
C LYS A 401 1.63 -24.67 0.73
N ILE A 402 2.77 -24.97 1.34
CA ILE A 402 3.06 -24.65 2.74
C ILE A 402 3.78 -23.30 2.84
N PHE A 403 3.30 -22.42 3.72
CA PHE A 403 4.02 -21.21 4.14
C PHE A 403 4.94 -21.55 5.32
N TYR A 404 6.26 -21.41 5.13
CA TYR A 404 7.29 -21.75 6.11
C TYR A 404 8.60 -20.98 5.88
N ASP A 405 9.35 -20.74 6.97
CA ASP A 405 10.72 -20.20 7.09
C ASP A 405 11.20 -19.15 6.07
N ILE A 406 10.99 -17.88 6.40
CA ILE A 406 11.29 -16.74 5.52
C ILE A 406 12.67 -16.11 5.79
N GLN A 407 13.73 -16.91 5.85
CA GLN A 407 15.10 -16.42 6.12
C GLN A 407 15.64 -15.41 5.09
N GLU A 408 15.00 -15.27 3.92
CA GLU A 408 15.37 -14.25 2.92
C GLU A 408 14.73 -12.86 3.17
N LEU A 409 13.76 -12.69 4.10
CA LEU A 409 13.11 -11.39 4.35
C LEU A 409 13.85 -10.56 5.43
N LYS A 410 14.86 -9.80 5.00
CA LYS A 410 15.37 -8.65 5.79
C LYS A 410 14.25 -7.60 5.98
N THR A 411 14.33 -6.85 7.07
CA THR A 411 13.25 -5.97 7.57
C THR A 411 12.82 -4.87 6.60
N GLY A 412 11.52 -4.75 6.34
CA GLY A 412 10.92 -3.66 5.55
C GLY A 412 9.39 -3.59 5.69
N HIS A 413 8.78 -2.49 5.25
CA HIS A 413 7.34 -2.22 5.46
C HIS A 413 6.40 -3.21 4.72
N GLU A 414 6.87 -3.82 3.65
CA GLU A 414 6.11 -4.81 2.87
C GLU A 414 5.95 -6.17 3.56
N TRP A 415 6.89 -6.57 4.45
CA TRP A 415 6.85 -7.87 5.12
C TRP A 415 5.55 -8.06 5.92
N GLN A 416 5.06 -7.02 6.61
CA GLN A 416 3.78 -7.05 7.35
C GLN A 416 2.60 -7.32 6.40
N ARG A 417 2.61 -6.67 5.23
CA ARG A 417 1.56 -6.80 4.23
C ARG A 417 1.49 -8.25 3.72
N THR A 418 2.62 -8.80 3.28
CA THR A 418 2.71 -10.16 2.74
C THR A 418 2.32 -11.20 3.79
N LEU A 419 2.75 -11.04 5.05
CA LEU A 419 2.41 -11.91 6.16
C LEU A 419 0.89 -12.00 6.36
N TYR A 420 0.22 -10.86 6.58
CA TYR A 420 -1.22 -10.86 6.81
C TYR A 420 -2.02 -11.32 5.59
N HIS A 421 -1.58 -11.01 4.36
CA HIS A 421 -2.26 -11.48 3.13
C HIS A 421 -2.11 -12.99 2.93
N SER A 422 -0.96 -13.59 3.30
CA SER A 422 -0.76 -15.04 3.24
C SER A 422 -1.67 -15.79 4.22
N ILE A 423 -1.82 -15.27 5.45
CA ILE A 423 -2.81 -15.78 6.41
C ILE A 423 -4.24 -15.55 5.88
N ASP A 424 -4.49 -14.44 5.17
CA ASP A 424 -5.82 -14.20 4.60
C ASP A 424 -6.19 -15.18 3.47
N GLY A 425 -5.19 -15.71 2.76
CA GLY A 425 -5.31 -16.77 1.77
C GLY A 425 -5.14 -18.21 2.29
N THR A 426 -4.89 -18.43 3.59
CA THR A 426 -4.57 -19.75 4.15
C THR A 426 -5.81 -20.60 4.48
N SER A 427 -5.75 -21.91 4.18
CA SER A 427 -6.74 -22.94 4.55
C SER A 427 -6.58 -23.46 5.99
N CYS A 428 -5.37 -23.82 6.40
CA CYS A 428 -5.07 -24.28 7.77
C CYS A 428 -3.80 -23.61 8.32
N MET A 429 -3.83 -23.14 9.57
CA MET A 429 -2.65 -22.64 10.28
C MET A 429 -2.30 -23.57 11.43
N ILE A 430 -1.07 -24.06 11.47
CA ILE A 430 -0.49 -24.79 12.61
C ILE A 430 0.36 -23.80 13.39
N ALA A 431 0.03 -23.57 14.67
CA ALA A 431 0.72 -22.62 15.54
C ALA A 431 1.47 -23.36 16.66
N LEU A 432 2.80 -23.26 16.67
CA LEU A 432 3.66 -23.96 17.62
C LEU A 432 3.85 -23.11 18.87
N ILE A 433 3.06 -23.39 19.89
CA ILE A 433 2.97 -22.58 21.10
C ILE A 433 4.09 -22.98 22.07
N SER A 434 4.89 -21.98 22.42
CA SER A 434 6.02 -22.05 23.34
C SER A 434 6.08 -20.77 24.20
N PRO A 435 6.90 -20.73 25.27
CA PRO A 435 7.20 -19.49 25.99
C PRO A 435 7.86 -18.41 25.13
N ASN A 436 8.39 -18.74 23.95
CA ASN A 436 8.96 -17.79 22.99
C ASN A 436 7.88 -17.26 22.04
N TYR A 437 6.96 -18.12 21.60
CA TYR A 437 5.78 -17.76 20.81
C TYR A 437 4.90 -16.72 21.52
N LEU A 438 4.55 -16.98 22.79
CA LEU A 438 3.69 -16.09 23.59
C LEU A 438 4.31 -14.71 23.89
N LYS A 439 5.64 -14.61 23.85
CA LYS A 439 6.38 -13.33 23.99
C LYS A 439 6.56 -12.59 22.66
N SER A 440 6.39 -13.28 21.53
CA SER A 440 6.56 -12.71 20.20
C SER A 440 5.32 -11.94 19.79
N ALA A 441 5.41 -10.62 19.78
CA ALA A 441 4.36 -9.72 19.31
C ALA A 441 3.81 -10.12 17.92
N VAL A 442 4.72 -10.53 17.02
CA VAL A 442 4.38 -10.99 15.67
C VAL A 442 3.57 -12.28 15.70
N CYS A 443 4.06 -13.32 16.39
CA CYS A 443 3.37 -14.60 16.47
C CYS A 443 1.98 -14.46 17.11
N MET A 444 1.83 -13.56 18.09
CA MET A 444 0.54 -13.26 18.73
C MET A 444 -0.43 -12.46 17.84
N GLU A 445 0.06 -11.64 16.90
CA GLU A 445 -0.76 -11.01 15.85
C GLU A 445 -1.23 -12.02 14.81
N GLU A 446 -0.32 -12.89 14.30
CA GLU A 446 -0.66 -13.99 13.39
C GLU A 446 -1.73 -14.90 14.02
N TYR A 447 -1.52 -15.28 15.28
CA TYR A 447 -2.44 -16.12 16.05
C TYR A 447 -3.82 -15.46 16.23
N SER A 448 -3.86 -14.17 16.55
CA SER A 448 -5.13 -13.43 16.73
C SER A 448 -5.90 -13.26 15.42
N LEU A 449 -5.19 -13.09 14.30
CA LEU A 449 -5.76 -13.06 12.96
C LEU A 449 -6.40 -14.41 12.59
N ALA A 450 -5.66 -15.51 12.74
CA ALA A 450 -6.16 -16.85 12.45
C ALA A 450 -7.27 -17.31 13.42
N GLN A 451 -7.18 -16.97 14.70
CA GLN A 451 -8.22 -17.23 15.70
C GLN A 451 -9.54 -16.56 15.29
N THR A 452 -9.48 -15.31 14.82
CA THR A 452 -10.68 -14.58 14.36
C THR A 452 -11.34 -15.28 13.18
N LYS A 453 -10.56 -15.72 12.19
CA LYS A 453 -11.09 -16.43 11.01
C LYS A 453 -11.69 -17.79 11.37
N HIS A 454 -11.04 -18.52 12.28
CA HIS A 454 -11.54 -19.80 12.80
C HIS A 454 -12.85 -19.65 13.57
N LEU A 455 -12.96 -18.65 14.47
CA LEU A 455 -14.17 -18.42 15.28
C LEU A 455 -15.32 -17.78 14.48
N SER A 456 -15.04 -17.01 13.44
CA SER A 456 -16.06 -16.47 12.53
C SER A 456 -16.52 -17.46 11.46
N GLN A 457 -15.97 -18.68 11.43
CA GLN A 457 -16.26 -19.73 10.45
C GLN A 457 -15.97 -19.28 8.99
N ASP A 458 -14.92 -18.47 8.80
CA ASP A 458 -14.34 -18.14 7.49
C ASP A 458 -13.40 -19.28 7.01
N THR A 459 -12.75 -19.11 5.87
CA THR A 459 -11.95 -20.12 5.14
C THR A 459 -10.69 -20.67 5.85
N LEU A 460 -10.45 -20.40 7.14
CA LEU A 460 -9.22 -20.77 7.84
C LEU A 460 -9.48 -21.54 9.14
N HIS A 461 -8.83 -22.70 9.28
CA HIS A 461 -8.80 -23.47 10.52
C HIS A 461 -7.47 -23.31 11.27
N LEU A 462 -7.52 -23.09 12.59
CA LEU A 462 -6.33 -22.89 13.42
C LEU A 462 -6.11 -24.09 14.36
N ILE A 463 -4.89 -24.63 14.35
CA ILE A 463 -4.45 -25.79 15.14
C ILE A 463 -3.30 -25.34 16.08
N PRO A 464 -3.57 -25.06 17.36
CA PRO A 464 -2.53 -24.78 18.34
C PRO A 464 -1.85 -26.08 18.79
N VAL A 465 -0.52 -26.08 18.85
CA VAL A 465 0.30 -27.24 19.20
C VAL A 465 1.28 -26.88 20.31
N CYS A 466 1.17 -27.53 21.46
CA CYS A 466 2.04 -27.36 22.61
C CYS A 466 3.40 -28.04 22.36
N ILE A 467 4.48 -27.26 22.31
CA ILE A 467 5.86 -27.76 22.13
C ILE A 467 6.76 -27.53 23.35
N SER A 468 6.19 -27.13 24.50
CA SER A 468 6.92 -26.81 25.73
C SER A 468 6.01 -26.88 26.95
N ASP A 469 6.55 -27.20 28.13
CA ASP A 469 5.80 -27.25 29.39
C ASP A 469 5.52 -25.86 29.99
N GLY A 470 4.44 -25.77 30.78
CA GLY A 470 4.15 -24.65 31.67
C GLY A 470 3.44 -23.45 31.02
N ILE A 471 3.06 -23.55 29.75
CA ILE A 471 2.38 -22.50 28.98
C ILE A 471 0.85 -22.52 29.09
N GLU A 472 0.27 -23.58 29.66
CA GLU A 472 -1.17 -23.86 29.54
C GLU A 472 -2.06 -22.77 30.19
N GLN A 473 -1.58 -22.13 31.27
CA GLN A 473 -2.30 -21.03 31.93
C GLN A 473 -2.22 -19.71 31.16
N ASP A 474 -1.09 -19.44 30.51
CA ASP A 474 -0.89 -18.21 29.71
C ASP A 474 -1.61 -18.31 28.37
N PHE A 475 -1.56 -19.48 27.73
CA PHE A 475 -2.30 -19.73 26.49
C PHE A 475 -3.83 -19.63 26.70
N ALA A 476 -4.37 -20.09 27.83
CA ALA A 476 -5.78 -19.92 28.19
C ALA A 476 -6.18 -18.44 28.47
N GLN A 477 -5.22 -17.53 28.65
CA GLN A 477 -5.51 -16.10 28.73
C GLN A 477 -5.80 -15.50 27.34
N VAL A 478 -5.18 -16.03 26.28
CA VAL A 478 -5.24 -15.50 24.90
C VAL A 478 -6.01 -16.38 23.90
N SER A 479 -6.44 -17.59 24.29
CA SER A 479 -7.20 -18.50 23.43
C SER A 479 -8.29 -19.31 24.13
N HIS A 480 -9.28 -19.69 23.32
CA HIS A 480 -10.34 -20.66 23.65
C HIS A 480 -10.24 -21.95 22.81
N ILE A 481 -9.33 -22.01 21.84
CA ILE A 481 -9.14 -23.16 20.95
C ILE A 481 -8.32 -24.22 21.69
N PRO A 482 -8.78 -25.49 21.80
CA PRO A 482 -8.00 -26.55 22.44
C PRO A 482 -6.64 -26.79 21.77
N MET A 483 -5.60 -26.87 22.59
CA MET A 483 -4.22 -27.09 22.14
C MET A 483 -3.88 -28.58 22.13
N LEU A 484 -3.25 -29.05 21.06
CA LEU A 484 -2.76 -30.43 20.93
C LEU A 484 -1.40 -30.59 21.63
N ASP A 485 -1.14 -31.75 22.22
CA ASP A 485 0.12 -32.01 22.94
C ASP A 485 1.17 -32.63 22.01
N ALA A 486 2.28 -31.92 21.79
CA ALA A 486 3.46 -32.39 21.05
C ALA A 486 4.75 -32.22 21.86
N ARG A 487 4.68 -32.19 23.20
CA ARG A 487 5.85 -32.01 24.07
C ARG A 487 6.91 -33.11 23.92
N PRO A 488 8.15 -32.89 24.41
CA PRO A 488 9.21 -33.89 24.39
C PRO A 488 8.76 -35.26 24.90
N GLY A 489 8.92 -36.29 24.06
CA GLY A 489 8.42 -37.65 24.29
C GLY A 489 7.12 -37.99 23.53
N ALA A 490 6.24 -37.02 23.29
CA ALA A 490 5.04 -37.16 22.46
C ALA A 490 5.25 -36.65 21.01
N TYR A 491 6.11 -35.64 20.84
CA TYR A 491 6.36 -34.88 19.60
C TYR A 491 6.24 -35.69 18.31
N ALA A 492 7.04 -36.75 18.11
CA ALA A 492 7.06 -37.49 16.83
C ALA A 492 5.72 -38.18 16.49
N GLY A 493 5.01 -38.68 17.50
CA GLY A 493 3.67 -39.26 17.32
C GLY A 493 2.59 -38.20 17.08
N ALA A 494 2.70 -37.06 17.78
CA ALA A 494 1.83 -35.91 17.60
C ALA A 494 1.96 -35.31 16.20
N VAL A 495 3.18 -35.00 15.75
CA VAL A 495 3.48 -34.48 14.40
C VAL A 495 2.94 -35.40 13.32
N SER A 496 3.22 -36.71 13.41
CA SER A 496 2.70 -37.70 12.45
C SER A 496 1.17 -37.69 12.39
N SER A 497 0.51 -37.65 13.55
CA SER A 497 -0.96 -37.62 13.66
C SER A 497 -1.57 -36.33 13.11
N ILE A 498 -1.00 -35.18 13.46
CA ILE A 498 -1.45 -33.84 13.03
C ILE A 498 -1.31 -33.71 11.52
N CYS A 499 -0.13 -34.01 10.96
CA CYS A 499 0.11 -33.87 9.53
C CYS A 499 -0.80 -34.80 8.71
N SER A 500 -0.99 -36.05 9.15
CA SER A 500 -1.89 -37.00 8.50
C SER A 500 -3.36 -36.53 8.54
N ALA A 501 -3.79 -35.93 9.64
CA ALA A 501 -5.15 -35.42 9.78
C ALA A 501 -5.39 -34.14 8.97
N VAL A 502 -4.40 -33.26 8.86
CA VAL A 502 -4.44 -32.05 8.01
C VAL A 502 -4.49 -32.40 6.52
N VAL A 503 -3.60 -33.29 6.05
CA VAL A 503 -3.60 -33.76 4.65
C VAL A 503 -4.93 -34.44 4.31
N SER A 504 -5.39 -35.36 5.18
CA SER A 504 -6.68 -36.04 4.99
C SER A 504 -7.88 -35.08 5.00
N TRP A 505 -7.85 -34.01 5.80
CA TRP A 505 -8.88 -32.97 5.76
C TRP A 505 -8.85 -32.20 4.43
N LEU A 506 -7.70 -31.71 3.98
CA LEU A 506 -7.55 -30.98 2.71
C LEU A 506 -8.04 -31.80 1.52
N GLU A 507 -7.73 -33.10 1.47
CA GLU A 507 -8.12 -34.00 0.38
C GLU A 507 -9.62 -34.37 0.39
N THR A 508 -10.27 -34.41 1.55
CA THR A 508 -11.66 -34.88 1.68
C THR A 508 -12.67 -33.77 2.00
N ASN A 509 -12.18 -32.57 2.31
CA ASN A 509 -12.91 -31.48 2.96
C ASN A 509 -13.75 -31.93 4.18
N SER A 510 -13.30 -32.97 4.89
CA SER A 510 -14.05 -33.60 5.99
C SER A 510 -13.34 -33.40 7.34
N PHE A 511 -13.93 -32.57 8.21
CA PHE A 511 -13.36 -32.27 9.52
C PHE A 511 -13.40 -33.44 10.52
N ALA A 512 -14.05 -34.55 10.17
CA ALA A 512 -14.33 -35.70 11.05
C ALA A 512 -13.08 -36.46 11.59
N HIS A 513 -11.87 -36.13 11.14
CA HIS A 513 -10.61 -36.55 11.77
C HIS A 513 -9.95 -35.45 12.61
N LEU A 514 -10.05 -34.18 12.22
CA LEU A 514 -9.58 -33.05 13.02
C LEU A 514 -10.43 -32.83 14.29
N ASP A 515 -11.76 -32.95 14.20
CA ASP A 515 -12.70 -32.84 15.34
C ASP A 515 -12.36 -33.81 16.48
N LYS A 516 -11.90 -35.02 16.15
CA LYS A 516 -11.51 -36.06 17.10
C LYS A 516 -10.25 -35.68 17.89
N LEU A 517 -9.36 -34.89 17.28
CA LEU A 517 -8.15 -34.36 17.92
C LEU A 517 -8.46 -33.09 18.73
N LEU A 518 -9.20 -32.14 18.12
CA LEU A 518 -9.46 -30.81 18.67
C LEU A 518 -10.58 -30.76 19.74
N LYS A 519 -11.32 -31.85 19.96
CA LYS A 519 -12.36 -31.97 21.02
C LYS A 519 -13.41 -30.84 21.03
N LYS A 520 -14.25 -30.81 20.00
CA LYS A 520 -15.50 -30.03 19.83
C LYS A 520 -15.75 -28.91 20.87
N ASN A 521 -15.30 -27.70 20.56
CA ASN A 521 -15.75 -26.44 21.16
C ASN A 521 -15.79 -25.36 20.06
N LEU A 522 -16.83 -25.42 19.21
CA LEU A 522 -16.98 -24.58 18.00
C LEU A 522 -18.33 -23.83 17.94
N ASP A 523 -19.05 -23.81 19.07
CA ASP A 523 -20.42 -23.30 19.16
C ASP A 523 -20.48 -21.78 19.52
N ASN A 524 -19.32 -21.08 19.58
CA ASN A 524 -19.22 -19.63 19.81
C ASN A 524 -18.71 -18.91 18.55
N GLN A 525 -19.63 -18.43 17.70
CA GLN A 525 -19.29 -17.44 16.67
C GLN A 525 -18.92 -16.09 17.32
N VAL A 526 -17.97 -15.37 16.73
CA VAL A 526 -17.49 -14.07 17.25
C VAL A 526 -17.54 -13.00 16.16
N ASP A 527 -18.34 -11.95 16.37
CA ASP A 527 -18.35 -10.73 15.57
C ASP A 527 -17.43 -9.69 16.22
N VAL A 528 -16.22 -9.51 15.68
CA VAL A 528 -15.22 -8.59 16.25
C VAL A 528 -15.62 -7.12 16.07
N PRO A 529 -16.13 -6.65 14.92
CA PRO A 529 -16.70 -5.31 14.79
C PRO A 529 -17.72 -4.95 15.88
N ASP A 530 -18.71 -5.81 16.14
CA ASP A 530 -19.72 -5.63 17.19
C ASP A 530 -19.11 -5.57 18.60
N MET A 531 -18.16 -6.46 18.93
CA MET A 531 -17.48 -6.42 20.22
C MET A 531 -16.60 -5.16 20.39
N MET A 532 -15.96 -4.70 19.32
CA MET A 532 -15.15 -3.48 19.30
C MET A 532 -16.00 -2.22 19.43
N GLU A 533 -17.18 -2.20 18.81
CA GLU A 533 -18.18 -1.13 19.01
C GLU A 533 -18.69 -1.11 20.44
N LYS A 534 -19.06 -2.26 21.00
CA LYS A 534 -19.47 -2.38 22.41
C LYS A 534 -18.38 -1.92 23.38
N LEU A 535 -17.11 -2.23 23.10
CA LEU A 535 -16.00 -1.73 23.91
C LEU A 535 -15.86 -0.21 23.81
N ARG A 536 -15.91 0.37 22.59
CA ARG A 536 -15.89 1.83 22.39
C ARG A 536 -17.03 2.50 23.17
N ALA A 537 -18.26 2.02 23.02
CA ALA A 537 -19.43 2.56 23.71
C ALA A 537 -19.29 2.49 25.24
N VAL A 538 -18.84 1.36 25.81
CA VAL A 538 -18.64 1.22 27.26
C VAL A 538 -17.54 2.14 27.77
N ARG A 539 -16.41 2.28 27.07
CA ARG A 539 -15.32 3.20 27.43
C ARG A 539 -15.78 4.66 27.35
N PHE A 540 -16.39 5.06 26.24
CA PHE A 540 -16.94 6.40 25.99
C PHE A 540 -17.96 6.83 27.05
N TRP A 541 -18.91 5.95 27.40
CA TRP A 541 -19.88 6.26 28.46
C TRP A 541 -19.25 6.25 29.86
N ALA A 542 -18.26 5.39 30.14
CA ALA A 542 -17.54 5.43 31.42
C ALA A 542 -16.76 6.74 31.62
N GLU A 543 -16.20 7.31 30.54
CA GLU A 543 -15.49 8.58 30.55
C GLU A 543 -16.44 9.78 30.65
N TYR A 544 -17.47 9.85 29.79
CA TYR A 544 -18.27 11.07 29.62
C TYR A 544 -19.59 11.14 30.41
N ALA A 545 -20.24 10.02 30.79
CA ALA A 545 -21.66 10.00 31.20
C ALA A 545 -22.01 10.99 32.33
N LYS A 546 -21.19 11.10 33.37
CA LYS A 546 -21.45 11.96 34.55
C LYS A 546 -21.56 13.44 34.18
N THR A 547 -20.68 13.91 33.31
CA THR A 547 -20.67 15.30 32.85
C THR A 547 -21.73 15.51 31.77
N PHE A 548 -21.97 14.49 30.93
CA PHE A 548 -22.85 14.59 29.79
C PHE A 548 -24.30 14.91 30.14
N ILE A 549 -24.85 14.19 31.13
CA ILE A 549 -26.24 14.29 31.57
C ILE A 549 -26.63 15.72 32.00
N SER A 550 -25.66 16.50 32.50
CA SER A 550 -25.87 17.86 33.01
C SER A 550 -25.93 18.94 31.92
N VAL A 551 -25.14 18.80 30.85
CA VAL A 551 -24.86 19.92 29.91
C VAL A 551 -25.50 19.73 28.52
N LYS A 552 -25.74 18.49 28.09
CA LYS A 552 -26.25 18.14 26.74
C LYS A 552 -25.39 18.65 25.55
N THR A 553 -24.13 18.97 25.77
CA THR A 553 -23.19 19.42 24.72
C THR A 553 -21.98 18.50 24.57
N PHE A 554 -21.61 18.15 23.34
CA PHE A 554 -20.53 17.20 23.04
C PHE A 554 -19.30 17.81 22.33
N PRO A 555 -18.07 17.52 22.79
CA PRO A 555 -17.73 16.81 24.02
C PRO A 555 -17.96 17.71 25.25
N PRO A 556 -18.16 17.13 26.45
CA PRO A 556 -18.48 17.91 27.64
C PRO A 556 -17.27 18.64 28.22
N THR A 557 -16.04 18.19 27.90
CA THR A 557 -14.77 18.70 28.40
C THR A 557 -13.69 18.57 27.30
N PHE A 558 -13.74 19.42 26.27
CA PHE A 558 -12.65 19.49 25.30
C PHE A 558 -11.40 20.07 25.98
N GLU A 559 -10.29 19.32 26.03
CA GLU A 559 -9.05 19.80 26.66
C GLU A 559 -8.22 20.66 25.70
N LYS A 560 -7.77 21.82 26.17
CA LYS A 560 -6.77 22.64 25.45
C LYS A 560 -5.37 22.19 25.86
N LEU A 561 -4.46 22.16 24.89
CA LEU A 561 -3.05 21.86 25.15
C LEU A 561 -2.36 23.14 25.64
N GLU A 562 -2.42 23.39 26.95
CA GLU A 562 -1.81 24.57 27.57
C GLU A 562 -0.30 24.66 27.31
N ASP A 563 0.19 25.91 27.22
CA ASP A 563 1.61 26.19 27.11
C ASP A 563 2.33 25.91 28.43
N ALA A 564 3.47 25.22 28.35
CA ALA A 564 4.28 24.86 29.52
C ALA A 564 5.19 26.02 29.98
N GLU A 565 4.69 27.27 29.93
CA GLU A 565 5.41 28.46 30.37
C GLU A 565 5.04 28.85 31.81
N GLY A 566 5.95 28.60 32.74
CA GLY A 566 6.11 29.48 33.91
C GLY A 566 5.20 29.28 35.13
N LYS A 567 5.03 28.05 35.64
CA LYS A 567 4.68 27.84 37.06
C LYS A 567 5.57 26.82 37.77
N ALA A 568 6.70 27.30 38.28
CA ALA A 568 7.44 26.62 39.34
C ALA A 568 6.86 27.01 40.70
N GLU A 569 6.17 26.09 41.37
CA GLU A 569 5.71 26.32 42.75
C GLU A 569 6.88 26.19 43.74
N THR A 570 7.25 27.30 44.38
CA THR A 570 8.38 27.36 45.32
C THR A 570 7.98 26.93 46.73
N THR A 571 7.95 25.62 46.99
CA THR A 571 7.76 25.06 48.33
C THR A 571 9.09 24.88 49.08
N GLY A 572 9.33 25.71 50.10
CA GLY A 572 10.50 25.65 50.99
C GLY A 572 10.98 27.06 51.35
N LYS A 573 10.46 27.68 52.43
CA LYS A 573 11.03 27.64 53.79
C LYS A 573 12.53 27.89 53.84
N ASP A 574 12.91 29.02 54.45
CA ASP A 574 13.69 28.95 55.69
C ASP A 574 13.46 30.18 56.60
N GLN A 575 14.18 30.28 57.73
CA GLN A 575 13.79 31.08 58.90
C GLN A 575 14.71 32.30 59.22
N ASN A 576 14.21 33.16 60.13
CA ASN A 576 14.87 34.31 60.79
C ASN A 576 14.99 35.60 59.95
N GLY A 577 14.87 36.81 60.51
CA GLY A 577 14.43 37.18 61.87
C GLY A 577 14.83 38.62 62.25
N ALA A 578 13.88 39.41 62.78
CA ALA A 578 13.99 40.87 63.08
C ALA A 578 14.20 41.77 61.82
N GLU A 579 13.95 43.08 61.83
CA GLU A 579 13.57 44.02 62.92
C GLU A 579 12.52 45.07 62.44
N GLU A 580 12.27 46.13 63.22
CA GLU A 580 11.19 47.15 63.06
C GLU A 580 11.32 48.03 61.77
N ALA A 581 10.36 48.86 61.31
CA ALA A 581 9.26 49.55 61.99
C ALA A 581 8.17 50.16 61.05
N LYS A 582 6.98 50.45 61.64
CA LYS A 582 6.08 51.63 61.45
C LYS A 582 5.37 51.97 60.10
N GLU A 583 4.07 52.27 60.25
CA GLU A 583 3.26 53.41 59.71
C GLU A 583 3.32 53.80 58.21
N GLY A 584 2.21 54.04 57.50
CA GLY A 584 0.78 53.94 57.88
C GLY A 584 -0.18 54.59 56.85
N GLU A 585 -1.49 54.35 57.03
CA GLU A 585 -2.64 54.99 56.33
C GLU A 585 -2.81 54.67 54.81
N LYS A 586 -4.00 54.43 54.22
CA LYS A 586 -5.35 55.08 54.27
C LYS A 586 -5.37 56.47 53.59
N GLU A 587 -6.40 56.95 52.88
CA GLU A 587 -7.69 56.45 52.34
C GLU A 587 -8.23 57.50 51.33
N MET A 588 -9.37 57.42 50.59
CA MET A 588 -10.52 56.50 50.52
C MET A 588 -11.21 56.67 49.12
N LYS A 589 -11.99 55.66 48.67
CA LYS A 589 -13.24 55.79 47.84
C LYS A 589 -13.16 56.29 46.39
N GLU A 590 -14.19 56.17 45.53
CA GLU A 590 -15.34 55.27 45.27
C GLU A 590 -16.29 56.07 44.34
N GLY A 591 -16.98 55.38 43.44
CA GLY A 591 -18.15 55.88 42.68
C GLY A 591 -17.88 56.67 41.39
N SER A 592 -18.81 56.74 40.44
CA SER A 592 -20.00 55.92 40.14
C SER A 592 -20.77 56.53 38.96
N GLU A 593 -21.12 55.71 37.97
CA GLU A 593 -22.27 55.91 37.04
C GLU A 593 -22.32 57.18 36.16
N GLY A 594 -23.18 57.15 35.13
CA GLY A 594 -23.48 58.28 34.24
C GLY A 594 -23.57 57.89 32.76
N ALA A 595 -24.71 58.12 32.11
CA ALA A 595 -24.98 57.71 30.72
C ALA A 595 -25.69 58.80 29.89
N GLY A 596 -25.62 58.68 28.57
CA GLY A 596 -26.24 59.56 27.57
C GLY A 596 -25.21 60.27 26.67
N SER A 597 -25.57 60.76 25.47
CA SER A 597 -26.80 60.58 24.67
C SER A 597 -26.60 61.16 23.26
N ASP A 598 -27.17 60.51 22.24
CA ASP A 598 -27.56 61.02 20.90
C ASP A 598 -26.65 61.95 20.05
N VAL A 599 -26.63 61.68 18.73
CA VAL A 599 -27.10 62.62 17.67
C VAL A 599 -27.10 61.91 16.29
N LYS A 600 -27.96 62.37 15.37
CA LYS A 600 -28.17 61.85 14.00
C LYS A 600 -27.66 62.80 12.90
N GLY A 601 -27.40 62.23 11.72
CA GLY A 601 -27.39 62.93 10.42
C GLY A 601 -26.18 62.56 9.55
N ASP A 602 -26.26 62.53 8.21
CA ASP A 602 -27.43 62.46 7.31
C ASP A 602 -26.99 61.81 5.97
N SER A 603 -27.92 61.67 5.02
CA SER A 603 -27.81 60.95 3.75
C SER A 603 -27.20 61.77 2.59
N GLY A 604 -26.74 61.06 1.54
CA GLY A 604 -26.31 61.65 0.27
C GLY A 604 -25.82 60.61 -0.74
N VAL A 605 -26.32 60.63 -1.99
CA VAL A 605 -26.01 59.66 -3.06
C VAL A 605 -25.84 60.39 -4.39
N ALA A 606 -24.82 60.04 -5.19
CA ALA A 606 -24.75 60.32 -6.62
C ALA A 606 -23.74 59.40 -7.34
N GLU A 607 -24.08 58.94 -8.55
CA GLU A 607 -23.19 58.32 -9.54
C GLU A 607 -22.99 59.27 -10.73
N VAL A 608 -21.81 59.31 -11.39
CA VAL A 608 -21.65 59.73 -12.80
C VAL A 608 -20.51 58.91 -13.47
N GLN A 609 -20.57 58.83 -14.80
CA GLN A 609 -19.94 57.86 -15.71
C GLN A 609 -18.52 58.25 -16.24
N THR A 610 -17.81 57.21 -16.72
CA THR A 610 -16.86 57.09 -17.86
C THR A 610 -16.23 58.29 -18.59
N GLU A 611 -14.96 58.16 -19.02
CA GLU A 611 -14.48 58.57 -20.37
C GLU A 611 -13.19 57.81 -20.84
N THR A 612 -12.68 58.06 -22.05
CA THR A 612 -11.73 57.17 -22.80
C THR A 612 -10.73 57.86 -23.76
N GLY A 613 -9.56 57.25 -24.02
CA GLY A 613 -8.65 57.51 -25.17
C GLY A 613 -7.54 56.42 -25.25
N LYS A 614 -7.24 55.76 -26.38
CA LYS A 614 -6.52 56.18 -27.61
C LYS A 614 -5.03 56.53 -27.38
N GLU A 615 -4.03 56.23 -28.21
CA GLU A 615 -3.74 55.40 -29.43
C GLU A 615 -2.60 56.15 -30.15
N ASP A 616 -1.55 55.48 -30.67
CA ASP A 616 -0.79 55.89 -31.88
C ASP A 616 0.31 54.86 -32.27
N GLU A 617 0.76 54.88 -33.53
CA GLU A 617 1.62 53.86 -34.18
C GLU A 617 2.96 54.41 -34.76
N ALA A 618 3.96 53.52 -35.01
CA ALA A 618 5.01 53.57 -36.06
C ALA A 618 6.22 52.65 -35.68
N LYS A 619 7.00 52.01 -36.57
CA LYS A 619 6.98 51.86 -38.05
C LYS A 619 7.81 50.63 -38.51
N GLU A 620 7.71 50.25 -39.79
CA GLU A 620 8.47 49.16 -40.44
C GLU A 620 9.79 49.60 -41.12
N ASP A 621 10.71 48.64 -41.31
CA ASP A 621 11.50 48.35 -42.54
C ASP A 621 12.28 47.03 -42.26
N ILE A 622 12.30 45.91 -43.01
CA ILE A 622 12.17 45.50 -44.43
C ILE A 622 13.53 45.17 -45.11
N GLY A 623 13.74 43.88 -45.42
CA GLY A 623 14.68 43.35 -46.43
C GLY A 623 15.93 42.61 -45.92
N LYS A 624 16.48 41.61 -46.63
CA LYS A 624 15.99 40.87 -47.82
C LYS A 624 16.81 39.58 -48.10
N SER A 625 16.18 38.57 -48.74
CA SER A 625 16.74 37.48 -49.59
C SER A 625 18.25 37.18 -49.59
N GLY A 626 18.71 35.96 -49.26
CA GLY A 626 18.93 34.85 -50.23
C GLY A 626 20.44 34.51 -50.32
N GLU A 627 20.96 33.43 -50.92
CA GLU A 627 20.39 32.19 -51.51
C GLU A 627 21.52 31.12 -51.67
N VAL A 628 21.15 29.82 -51.76
CA VAL A 628 21.84 28.67 -52.43
C VAL A 628 23.36 28.38 -52.26
N GLY A 629 23.66 27.15 -51.82
CA GLY A 629 24.81 26.32 -52.28
C GLY A 629 26.17 26.49 -51.57
N THR A 630 27.16 25.58 -51.72
CA THR A 630 27.21 24.18 -52.24
C THR A 630 28.57 23.58 -51.86
N ASP A 631 28.62 22.28 -51.55
CA ASP A 631 29.83 21.43 -51.39
C ASP A 631 30.86 21.88 -50.30
N GLY A 632 31.76 21.03 -49.78
CA GLY A 632 31.93 19.58 -49.90
C GLY A 632 33.39 19.15 -49.64
N LYS A 633 33.61 17.89 -49.17
CA LYS A 633 34.93 17.23 -48.97
C LYS A 633 35.87 17.88 -47.92
N GLU A 634 36.96 17.27 -47.45
CA GLU A 634 37.34 15.88 -47.07
C GLU A 634 38.63 15.95 -46.21
N ASP A 635 39.02 14.86 -45.56
CA ASP A 635 40.39 14.55 -45.08
C ASP A 635 41.05 15.48 -44.01
N VAL A 636 42.19 15.13 -43.39
CA VAL A 636 42.64 13.92 -42.64
C VAL A 636 44.04 14.25 -42.07
N GLY A 637 44.42 13.68 -40.91
CA GLY A 637 45.71 13.95 -40.23
C GLY A 637 45.59 15.03 -39.13
N GLN A 638 45.90 14.84 -37.85
CA GLN A 638 46.85 13.95 -37.12
C GLN A 638 48.33 14.40 -37.19
N ILE A 639 49.06 14.20 -36.08
CA ILE A 639 50.54 14.17 -35.89
C ILE A 639 51.21 15.40 -35.17
N THR A 640 51.57 15.15 -33.90
CA THR A 640 52.74 15.59 -33.07
C THR A 640 53.06 17.07 -32.71
N GLU A 641 53.03 17.34 -31.40
CA GLU A 641 54.19 17.65 -30.50
C GLU A 641 55.21 18.81 -30.76
N ASP A 642 55.29 19.67 -29.73
CA ASP A 642 56.49 20.10 -28.96
C ASP A 642 57.37 21.36 -29.22
N GLN A 643 57.51 22.11 -28.11
CA GLN A 643 58.67 22.87 -27.58
C GLN A 643 59.29 24.08 -28.31
N LYS A 644 59.13 25.28 -27.69
CA LYS A 644 60.17 25.98 -26.87
C LYS A 644 59.64 27.31 -26.28
N VAL A 645 59.63 27.54 -24.96
CA VAL A 645 60.74 27.89 -24.02
C VAL A 645 61.23 29.35 -24.08
N LYS A 646 60.98 30.09 -22.98
CA LYS A 646 61.84 31.05 -22.23
C LYS A 646 61.05 31.52 -20.98
N THR A 647 61.40 31.20 -19.74
CA THR A 647 62.44 31.79 -18.85
C THR A 647 62.25 33.30 -18.56
N LYS A 648 62.49 33.83 -17.34
CA LYS A 648 63.42 33.37 -16.27
C LYS A 648 63.13 34.02 -14.87
N GLU A 649 63.49 33.33 -13.78
CA GLU A 649 63.88 33.80 -12.41
C GLU A 649 62.97 34.72 -11.56
N GLY A 650 62.93 34.62 -10.22
CA GLY A 650 63.58 33.68 -9.27
C GLY A 650 63.01 33.83 -7.84
N GLU A 651 62.89 32.74 -7.07
CA GLU A 651 63.73 32.38 -5.89
C GLU A 651 63.43 33.20 -4.61
N LYS A 652 63.28 32.67 -3.37
CA LYS A 652 63.77 31.45 -2.66
C LYS A 652 63.01 31.34 -1.28
N GLU A 653 62.96 30.29 -0.44
CA GLU A 653 63.49 28.91 -0.43
C GLU A 653 62.77 28.00 0.64
N GLU A 654 62.31 26.79 0.27
CA GLU A 654 62.35 25.49 1.01
C GLU A 654 61.57 25.19 2.35
N PRO A 655 61.32 23.88 2.70
CA PRO A 655 60.05 23.45 3.36
C PRO A 655 60.19 22.40 4.51
N LYS A 656 59.15 21.53 4.70
CA LYS A 656 59.05 20.26 5.51
C LYS A 656 58.61 20.39 6.98
N ASP A 657 57.98 19.40 7.64
CA ASP A 657 57.20 18.15 7.32
C ASP A 657 56.44 17.78 8.65
N GLY A 658 55.47 16.86 8.79
CA GLY A 658 54.80 15.89 7.90
C GLY A 658 53.92 14.89 8.73
N GLU A 659 53.38 13.85 8.07
CA GLU A 659 52.68 12.63 8.61
C GLU A 659 51.28 12.75 9.29
N GLU A 660 50.43 11.73 9.05
CA GLU A 660 49.08 11.56 9.64
C GLU A 660 48.69 10.06 9.74
N LYS A 661 48.52 9.51 10.97
CA LYS A 661 47.89 8.20 11.41
C LYS A 661 48.54 7.67 12.72
N PRO A 662 48.01 6.62 13.40
CA PRO A 662 46.66 6.00 13.42
C PRO A 662 46.11 5.76 14.86
N THR A 663 45.08 4.88 15.01
CA THR A 663 44.64 4.16 16.25
C THR A 663 43.98 4.97 17.39
N SER A 664 43.05 4.44 18.21
CA SER A 664 42.33 3.13 18.26
C SER A 664 40.95 3.25 18.95
N GLU A 665 40.16 2.17 18.88
CA GLU A 665 38.94 1.87 19.66
C GLU A 665 39.26 1.49 21.15
N PRO A 666 38.32 0.95 21.98
CA PRO A 666 37.12 1.59 22.52
C PRO A 666 36.95 1.38 24.06
N GLU A 667 36.23 2.26 24.79
CA GLU A 667 35.85 1.99 26.21
C GLU A 667 34.43 2.43 26.59
N CYS A 668 33.83 1.71 27.54
CA CYS A 668 32.53 2.01 28.16
C CYS A 668 32.69 2.91 29.41
N PRO A 669 31.71 3.75 29.75
CA PRO A 669 31.88 4.78 30.78
C PRO A 669 31.73 4.25 32.22
N HIS A 670 32.71 4.56 33.07
CA HIS A 670 32.54 4.64 34.53
C HIS A 670 32.46 6.10 35.00
N LYS A 671 31.82 6.32 36.16
CA LYS A 671 31.50 7.63 36.75
C LYS A 671 32.77 8.30 37.33
N ASP A 672 32.88 9.62 37.40
CA ASP A 672 32.27 10.40 38.50
C ASP A 672 32.22 11.94 38.28
N GLY A 673 31.26 12.57 38.97
CA GLY A 673 31.32 13.93 39.56
C GLY A 673 31.64 15.16 38.68
N GLY A 674 30.62 15.91 38.26
CA GLY A 674 30.82 17.24 37.62
C GLY A 674 29.57 18.12 37.56
N SER A 675 29.32 18.88 38.63
CA SER A 675 28.27 19.92 38.84
C SER A 675 27.39 20.33 37.64
N ALA A 676 26.08 20.11 37.75
CA ALA A 676 25.12 20.56 36.74
C ALA A 676 24.91 22.08 36.72
N THR A 677 24.97 22.68 35.54
CA THR A 677 24.18 23.86 35.18
C THR A 677 22.93 23.39 34.44
N GLN A 678 21.76 23.95 34.77
CA GLN A 678 20.51 23.58 34.09
C GLN A 678 20.51 24.20 32.69
N SER A 679 20.63 23.37 31.65
CA SER A 679 20.33 23.79 30.28
C SER A 679 18.83 23.92 30.10
N GLU A 680 18.41 24.99 29.42
CA GLU A 680 17.01 25.24 29.12
C GLU A 680 16.45 24.13 28.22
N LYS A 681 15.43 23.41 28.69
CA LYS A 681 14.71 22.43 27.86
C LYS A 681 13.85 23.17 26.83
N THR A 682 14.46 23.51 25.70
CA THR A 682 13.75 23.89 24.47
C THR A 682 12.97 22.68 23.96
N PHE A 683 11.71 22.56 24.39
CA PHE A 683 10.83 21.46 23.99
C PHE A 683 10.56 21.50 22.48
N LYS A 684 10.99 20.45 21.77
CA LYS A 684 10.69 20.25 20.35
C LYS A 684 9.17 20.17 20.15
N SER A 685 8.64 20.92 19.19
CA SER A 685 7.20 20.90 18.89
C SER A 685 6.78 19.55 18.30
N ALA A 686 5.70 18.99 18.83
CA ALA A 686 5.23 17.66 18.45
C ALA A 686 4.58 17.70 17.05
N THR A 687 4.90 16.70 16.23
CA THR A 687 4.46 16.60 14.83
C THR A 687 3.33 15.58 14.69
N VAL A 688 2.22 16.03 14.11
CA VAL A 688 1.08 15.17 13.75
C VAL A 688 1.07 15.01 12.23
N VAL A 689 1.08 13.77 11.76
CA VAL A 689 0.95 13.43 10.34
C VAL A 689 -0.45 12.89 10.06
N PHE A 690 -1.07 13.38 9.00
CA PHE A 690 -2.29 12.81 8.44
C PHE A 690 -1.94 11.87 7.28
N SER A 691 -2.34 10.60 7.41
CA SER A 691 -2.36 9.61 6.33
C SER A 691 -3.81 9.41 5.92
N TYR A 692 -4.15 9.70 4.65
CA TYR A 692 -5.54 9.72 4.18
C TYR A 692 -5.60 9.69 2.65
N HIS A 693 -6.60 8.99 2.09
CA HIS A 693 -6.84 9.08 0.65
C HIS A 693 -7.54 10.41 0.30
N GLN A 694 -7.24 11.00 -0.87
CA GLN A 694 -7.69 12.35 -1.24
C GLN A 694 -9.22 12.55 -1.27
N THR A 695 -10.01 11.48 -1.36
CA THR A 695 -11.49 11.53 -1.19
C THR A 695 -11.91 12.02 0.20
N ASP A 696 -11.06 11.80 1.20
CA ASP A 696 -11.37 11.92 2.62
C ASP A 696 -10.79 13.24 3.19
N VAL A 697 -10.19 14.08 2.33
CA VAL A 697 -9.54 15.36 2.65
C VAL A 697 -10.44 16.36 3.40
N LYS A 698 -11.77 16.24 3.29
CA LYS A 698 -12.71 17.07 4.06
C LYS A 698 -12.52 16.91 5.58
N PHE A 699 -12.23 15.69 6.03
CA PHE A 699 -11.97 15.40 7.43
C PHE A 699 -10.62 15.98 7.86
N VAL A 700 -9.60 15.93 7.00
CA VAL A 700 -8.28 16.55 7.24
C VAL A 700 -8.38 18.06 7.36
N TYR A 701 -9.12 18.76 6.49
CA TYR A 701 -9.31 20.20 6.63
C TYR A 701 -10.01 20.58 7.93
N PHE A 702 -11.05 19.83 8.32
CA PHE A 702 -11.74 20.02 9.59
C PHE A 702 -10.81 19.77 10.78
N LEU A 703 -10.18 18.60 10.85
CA LEU A 703 -9.28 18.18 11.93
C LEU A 703 -8.07 19.10 12.08
N LYS A 704 -7.41 19.51 10.98
CA LYS A 704 -6.29 20.45 11.04
C LYS A 704 -6.71 21.78 11.63
N GLN A 705 -7.81 22.35 11.15
CA GLN A 705 -8.30 23.64 11.64
C GLN A 705 -8.81 23.54 13.10
N LEU A 706 -9.34 22.38 13.52
CA LEU A 706 -9.82 22.14 14.89
C LEU A 706 -8.65 21.95 15.87
N ILE A 707 -7.70 21.06 15.54
CA ILE A 707 -6.52 20.82 16.37
C ILE A 707 -5.70 22.12 16.50
N SER A 708 -5.50 22.90 15.43
CA SER A 708 -4.85 24.21 15.54
C SER A 708 -5.60 25.25 16.39
N ALA A 709 -6.90 25.07 16.68
CA ALA A 709 -7.66 25.98 17.53
C ALA A 709 -7.56 25.64 19.04
N TYR A 710 -7.29 24.37 19.38
CA TYR A 710 -7.19 23.89 20.77
C TYR A 710 -5.76 23.47 21.18
N ALA A 711 -4.86 23.32 20.21
CA ALA A 711 -3.44 23.00 20.37
C ALA A 711 -2.59 23.61 19.23
N PRO A 712 -2.48 24.96 19.13
CA PRO A 712 -1.82 25.65 18.01
C PRO A 712 -0.32 25.32 17.86
N HIS A 713 0.31 24.79 18.91
CA HIS A 713 1.73 24.44 19.01
C HIS A 713 2.13 23.18 18.23
N LEU A 714 1.15 22.44 17.70
CA LEU A 714 1.36 21.17 17.02
C LEU A 714 1.64 21.35 15.52
N VAL A 715 2.67 20.68 15.01
CA VAL A 715 3.08 20.76 13.60
C VAL A 715 2.24 19.77 12.77
N LEU A 716 1.21 20.29 12.09
CA LEU A 716 0.21 19.47 11.38
C LEU A 716 0.56 19.26 9.90
N LYS A 717 1.21 18.13 9.58
CA LYS A 717 1.63 17.73 8.22
C LYS A 717 0.56 16.86 7.54
N SER A 718 0.20 17.19 6.29
CA SER A 718 -0.76 16.40 5.49
C SER A 718 -0.48 16.41 3.99
N GLU A 719 0.55 17.12 3.53
CA GLU A 719 0.87 17.32 2.12
C GLU A 719 2.40 17.31 1.99
N PHE A 720 2.93 16.60 1.00
CA PHE A 720 4.36 16.33 0.85
C PHE A 720 4.81 16.59 -0.60
N LYS A 721 6.06 17.04 -0.78
CA LYS A 721 6.62 17.37 -2.11
C LYS A 721 7.29 16.19 -2.82
N THR A 722 7.71 15.19 -2.05
CA THR A 722 8.41 13.97 -2.50
C THR A 722 8.09 12.83 -1.54
N ASP A 723 8.21 11.59 -2.00
CA ASP A 723 8.04 10.40 -1.16
C ASP A 723 9.05 10.32 -0.02
N GLN A 724 10.30 10.74 -0.23
CA GLN A 724 11.28 10.81 0.87
C GLN A 724 10.75 11.71 2.00
N ALA A 725 10.33 12.94 1.69
CA ALA A 725 9.80 13.87 2.70
C ALA A 725 8.49 13.41 3.36
N ARG A 726 7.74 12.49 2.72
CA ARG A 726 6.57 11.80 3.26
C ARG A 726 6.99 10.74 4.27
N LEU A 727 7.89 9.82 3.87
CA LEU A 727 8.45 8.76 4.71
C LEU A 727 9.21 9.32 5.92
N ASP A 728 10.13 10.29 5.71
CA ASP A 728 10.85 11.01 6.77
C ASP A 728 9.89 11.61 7.80
N SER A 729 8.74 12.12 7.34
CA SER A 729 7.74 12.73 8.21
C SER A 729 6.95 11.70 9.01
N LEU A 730 6.67 10.52 8.44
CA LEU A 730 5.99 9.41 9.11
C LEU A 730 6.91 8.72 10.13
N GLU A 731 8.20 8.62 9.84
CA GLU A 731 9.22 8.14 10.77
C GLU A 731 9.45 9.14 11.93
N ALA A 732 9.45 10.45 11.64
CA ALA A 732 9.62 11.50 12.65
C ALA A 732 8.33 11.93 13.36
N ALA A 733 7.17 11.35 13.06
CA ALA A 733 5.89 11.75 13.63
C ALA A 733 5.74 11.38 15.11
N ASP A 734 5.17 12.26 15.93
CA ASP A 734 4.70 11.95 17.28
C ASP A 734 3.31 11.28 17.25
N SER A 735 2.45 11.64 16.30
CA SER A 735 1.17 10.97 16.07
C SER A 735 0.86 10.87 14.59
N ILE A 736 0.29 9.74 14.19
CA ILE A 736 -0.15 9.44 12.82
C ILE A 736 -1.67 9.20 12.86
N ILE A 737 -2.44 10.15 12.31
CA ILE A 737 -3.88 10.00 12.12
C ILE A 737 -4.10 9.29 10.79
N ALA A 738 -4.57 8.05 10.83
CA ALA A 738 -4.85 7.25 9.63
C ALA A 738 -6.36 7.20 9.36
N LEU A 739 -6.81 7.94 8.34
CA LEU A 739 -8.23 8.00 7.97
C LEU A 739 -8.60 6.84 7.03
N LEU A 740 -9.13 5.77 7.61
CA LEU A 740 -9.39 4.52 6.90
C LEU A 740 -10.73 4.58 6.15
N SER A 741 -10.65 4.31 4.86
CA SER A 741 -11.74 4.16 3.91
C SER A 741 -11.42 3.03 2.92
N PRO A 742 -12.39 2.54 2.11
CA PRO A 742 -12.09 1.59 1.04
C PRO A 742 -10.99 2.07 0.10
N ASN A 743 -10.96 3.37 -0.25
CA ASN A 743 -9.93 3.93 -1.13
C ASN A 743 -8.53 3.95 -0.48
N TYR A 744 -8.47 4.14 0.85
CA TYR A 744 -7.23 4.02 1.62
C TYR A 744 -6.69 2.59 1.55
N ILE A 745 -7.54 1.59 1.82
CA ILE A 745 -7.16 0.16 1.84
C ILE A 745 -6.83 -0.37 0.43
N GLU A 746 -7.47 0.17 -0.62
CA GLU A 746 -7.12 -0.15 -2.01
C GLU A 746 -5.80 0.48 -2.47
N SER A 747 -5.30 1.52 -1.79
CA SER A 747 -4.11 2.27 -2.19
C SER A 747 -2.83 1.74 -1.54
N PRO A 748 -1.86 1.18 -2.30
CA PRO A 748 -0.65 0.59 -1.73
C PRO A 748 0.20 1.56 -0.90
N GLN A 749 0.29 2.82 -1.32
CA GLN A 749 0.99 3.89 -0.59
C GLN A 749 0.38 4.08 0.81
N HIS A 750 -0.95 4.21 0.92
CA HIS A 750 -1.60 4.43 2.22
C HIS A 750 -1.52 3.18 3.11
N VAL A 751 -1.52 1.98 2.52
CA VAL A 751 -1.26 0.73 3.24
C VAL A 751 0.19 0.63 3.73
N GLU A 752 1.17 1.12 2.99
CA GLU A 752 2.57 1.29 3.45
C GLU A 752 2.63 2.24 4.66
N GLU A 753 2.03 3.44 4.56
CA GLU A 753 1.99 4.43 5.65
C GLU A 753 1.34 3.86 6.92
N PHE A 754 0.29 3.04 6.74
CA PHE A 754 -0.34 2.32 7.83
C PHE A 754 0.60 1.31 8.49
N HIS A 755 1.38 0.54 7.72
CA HIS A 755 2.36 -0.40 8.24
C HIS A 755 3.57 0.29 8.91
N MET A 756 4.00 1.46 8.43
CA MET A 756 4.95 2.32 9.16
C MET A 756 4.40 2.67 10.54
N GLY A 757 3.15 3.17 10.60
CA GLY A 757 2.47 3.48 11.84
C GLY A 757 2.29 2.27 12.76
N LEU A 758 1.94 1.11 12.20
CA LEU A 758 1.74 -0.15 12.93
C LEU A 758 3.05 -0.63 13.57
N TRP A 759 4.16 -0.59 12.81
CA TRP A 759 5.48 -0.94 13.32
C TRP A 759 5.91 0.00 14.47
N ARG A 760 5.76 1.32 14.31
CA ARG A 760 6.09 2.31 15.36
C ARG A 760 5.15 2.20 16.58
N GLN A 761 3.90 1.77 16.39
CA GLN A 761 2.94 1.52 17.46
C GLN A 761 3.32 0.34 18.37
N ARG A 762 3.99 -0.70 17.84
CA ARG A 762 4.46 -1.87 18.62
C ARG A 762 5.49 -1.52 19.70
N VAL A 763 6.20 -0.40 19.55
CA VAL A 763 7.25 0.09 20.49
C VAL A 763 6.87 1.40 21.21
N SER A 764 5.63 1.87 21.03
CA SER A 764 5.09 3.05 21.72
C SER A 764 4.48 2.67 23.09
N PRO A 765 4.38 3.60 24.07
CA PRO A 765 3.64 3.38 25.33
C PRO A 765 2.16 3.06 25.10
N GLU A 766 1.46 2.52 26.11
CA GLU A 766 0.03 2.17 26.00
C GLU A 766 -0.88 3.38 26.20
N GLU A 767 -0.49 4.21 27.15
CA GLU A 767 -1.12 5.43 27.61
C GLU A 767 -0.93 6.58 26.60
N ALA A 768 -0.07 6.40 25.60
CA ALA A 768 0.22 7.33 24.53
C ALA A 768 0.39 6.60 23.18
N PRO A 769 -0.71 6.17 22.54
CA PRO A 769 -0.67 5.57 21.21
C PRO A 769 -0.15 6.56 20.16
N LEU A 770 0.63 6.04 19.21
CA LEU A 770 1.24 6.80 18.12
C LEU A 770 0.37 6.75 16.87
N LEU A 771 -0.10 5.55 16.49
CA LEU A 771 -1.06 5.36 15.42
C LEU A 771 -2.48 5.57 15.96
N VAL A 772 -3.23 6.48 15.35
CA VAL A 772 -4.64 6.78 15.63
C VAL A 772 -5.45 6.37 14.40
N PRO A 773 -5.91 5.09 14.31
CA PRO A 773 -6.71 4.62 13.19
C PRO A 773 -8.16 5.09 13.35
N VAL A 774 -8.68 5.80 12.35
CA VAL A 774 -10.03 6.35 12.35
C VAL A 774 -10.80 5.76 11.19
N GLN A 775 -11.82 4.95 11.45
CA GLN A 775 -12.71 4.48 10.39
C GLN A 775 -13.66 5.61 10.01
N VAL A 776 -13.52 6.14 8.78
CA VAL A 776 -14.39 7.22 8.25
C VAL A 776 -15.44 6.73 7.26
N ALA A 777 -15.24 5.54 6.69
CA ALA A 777 -16.17 4.84 5.80
C ALA A 777 -16.19 3.34 6.13
N LEU A 778 -17.31 2.66 5.86
CA LEU A 778 -17.42 1.20 6.03
C LEU A 778 -16.31 0.49 5.23
N LEU A 779 -15.48 -0.30 5.93
CA LEU A 779 -14.32 -0.97 5.35
C LEU A 779 -14.68 -2.33 4.73
N PRO A 780 -13.96 -2.80 3.70
CA PRO A 780 -14.09 -4.16 3.19
C PRO A 780 -13.70 -5.20 4.25
N LYS A 781 -14.30 -6.40 4.17
CA LYS A 781 -13.98 -7.51 5.08
C LYS A 781 -12.53 -8.02 4.97
N ARG A 782 -11.87 -7.80 3.83
CA ARG A 782 -10.46 -8.14 3.59
C ARG A 782 -9.70 -6.90 3.08
N PRO A 783 -8.44 -6.67 3.49
CA PRO A 783 -7.63 -7.51 4.38
C PRO A 783 -8.15 -7.56 5.82
N THR A 784 -8.23 -8.76 6.39
CA THR A 784 -8.95 -9.03 7.65
C THR A 784 -8.29 -8.35 8.86
N TYR A 785 -6.96 -8.10 8.82
CA TYR A 785 -6.25 -7.45 9.92
C TYR A 785 -6.74 -6.03 10.25
N PHE A 786 -7.32 -5.30 9.28
CA PHE A 786 -7.94 -4.00 9.56
C PHE A 786 -9.13 -4.12 10.52
N GLN A 787 -9.86 -5.24 10.51
CA GLN A 787 -10.98 -5.50 11.42
C GLN A 787 -10.50 -5.80 12.86
N LEU A 788 -9.20 -6.07 13.05
CA LEU A 788 -8.55 -6.31 14.34
C LEU A 788 -7.77 -5.10 14.88
N MET A 789 -7.88 -3.95 14.23
CA MET A 789 -7.27 -2.72 14.71
C MET A 789 -8.03 -2.14 15.90
N GLY A 790 -7.29 -1.68 16.90
CA GLY A 790 -7.83 -0.92 18.02
C GLY A 790 -8.27 0.48 17.59
N TYR A 791 -9.44 0.61 16.95
CA TYR A 791 -10.05 1.90 16.61
C TYR A 791 -10.46 2.67 17.89
N PRO A 792 -9.86 3.85 18.20
CA PRO A 792 -10.44 4.77 19.17
C PRO A 792 -11.75 5.38 18.68
N VAL A 793 -11.87 5.65 17.37
CA VAL A 793 -13.08 6.24 16.76
C VAL A 793 -13.43 5.54 15.45
N ASN A 794 -14.70 5.14 15.32
CA ASN A 794 -15.34 4.75 14.07
C ASN A 794 -16.57 5.64 13.86
N SER A 795 -16.69 6.32 12.72
CA SER A 795 -17.85 7.18 12.43
C SER A 795 -19.14 6.42 12.10
N TRP A 796 -19.07 5.09 12.01
CA TRP A 796 -20.20 4.19 11.70
C TRP A 796 -20.78 3.46 12.93
N ASP A 797 -20.26 3.69 14.14
CA ASP A 797 -20.85 3.12 15.36
C ASP A 797 -22.27 3.66 15.56
N ALA A 798 -23.24 2.79 15.84
CA ALA A 798 -24.63 3.16 16.13
C ALA A 798 -24.75 4.08 17.35
N MET A 799 -23.80 3.99 18.29
CA MET A 799 -23.73 4.85 19.48
C MET A 799 -23.76 6.35 19.15
N TRP A 800 -23.25 6.79 17.99
CA TRP A 800 -23.33 8.20 17.57
C TRP A 800 -24.76 8.62 17.19
N ALA A 801 -25.53 7.71 16.58
CA ALA A 801 -26.92 7.95 16.25
C ALA A 801 -27.80 7.96 17.51
N ASP A 802 -27.56 7.06 18.46
CA ASP A 802 -28.25 7.02 19.76
C ASP A 802 -27.97 8.29 20.58
N LEU A 803 -26.70 8.73 20.61
CA LEU A 803 -26.25 9.99 21.22
C LEU A 803 -27.03 11.19 20.66
N LEU A 804 -27.15 11.30 19.34
CA LEU A 804 -27.86 12.41 18.70
C LEU A 804 -29.39 12.32 18.91
N GLY A 805 -29.98 11.16 18.62
CA GLY A 805 -31.42 10.96 18.53
C GLY A 805 -32.13 10.88 19.89
N VAL A 806 -31.58 10.12 20.85
CA VAL A 806 -32.25 9.85 22.14
C VAL A 806 -32.00 10.99 23.14
N GLN A 807 -30.79 11.54 23.17
CA GLN A 807 -30.38 12.50 24.20
C GLN A 807 -30.60 13.98 23.77
N ASN A 808 -30.85 14.25 22.48
CA ASN A 808 -31.00 15.59 21.87
C ASN A 808 -29.76 16.47 22.11
N ILE A 809 -28.62 15.97 21.63
CA ILE A 809 -27.29 16.51 21.89
C ILE A 809 -26.89 17.52 20.83
N ARG A 810 -26.12 18.54 21.26
CA ARG A 810 -25.60 19.61 20.40
C ARG A 810 -24.08 19.71 20.53
N SER A 811 -23.42 20.23 19.52
CA SER A 811 -22.01 20.63 19.67
C SER A 811 -21.93 21.98 20.41
N PRO A 812 -20.84 22.26 21.16
CA PRO A 812 -20.55 23.59 21.68
C PRO A 812 -20.62 24.66 20.60
N ALA A 813 -21.11 25.85 20.96
CA ALA A 813 -21.28 26.96 20.03
C ALA A 813 -19.95 27.37 19.34
N GLU A 814 -18.80 27.18 19.99
CA GLU A 814 -17.48 27.37 19.37
C GLU A 814 -17.28 26.45 18.15
N ILE A 815 -17.63 25.16 18.30
CA ILE A 815 -17.44 24.11 17.28
C ILE A 815 -18.44 24.28 16.13
N ASP A 816 -19.68 24.64 16.42
CA ASP A 816 -20.67 24.94 15.37
C ASP A 816 -20.35 26.24 14.61
N ASN A 817 -19.94 27.30 15.32
CA ASN A 817 -19.46 28.54 14.68
C ASN A 817 -18.24 28.28 13.78
N PHE A 818 -17.33 27.41 14.24
CA PHE A 818 -16.16 26.95 13.49
C PHE A 818 -16.57 26.16 12.24
N ARG A 819 -17.50 25.19 12.34
CA ARG A 819 -18.07 24.46 11.20
C ARG A 819 -18.71 25.42 10.19
N HIS A 820 -19.51 26.39 10.66
CA HIS A 820 -20.10 27.43 9.81
C HIS A 820 -19.04 28.38 9.19
N SER A 821 -17.90 28.60 9.85
CA SER A 821 -16.77 29.37 9.32
C SER A 821 -16.10 28.65 8.14
N LEU A 822 -15.91 27.32 8.22
CA LEU A 822 -15.38 26.52 7.11
C LEU A 822 -16.31 26.57 5.88
N VAL A 823 -17.62 26.46 6.09
CA VAL A 823 -18.63 26.62 5.02
C VAL A 823 -18.57 28.01 4.39
N LYS A 824 -18.47 29.08 5.19
CA LYS A 824 -18.30 30.46 4.69
C LYS A 824 -17.02 30.65 3.88
N LYS A 825 -15.94 29.95 4.23
CA LYS A 825 -14.66 29.93 3.49
C LYS A 825 -14.70 29.10 2.19
N LYS A 826 -15.84 28.52 1.83
CA LYS A 826 -16.02 27.58 0.70
C LYS A 826 -15.15 26.30 0.80
N LEU A 827 -14.73 25.93 2.02
CA LEU A 827 -14.02 24.68 2.26
C LEU A 827 -14.99 23.49 2.27
N PRO A 828 -14.52 22.24 2.05
CA PRO A 828 -15.36 21.06 2.12
C PRO A 828 -16.08 20.96 3.48
N ALA A 829 -17.41 20.94 3.45
CA ALA A 829 -18.23 20.84 4.65
C ALA A 829 -18.28 19.38 5.16
N ILE A 830 -18.27 19.21 6.48
CA ILE A 830 -18.67 17.94 7.12
C ILE A 830 -20.12 18.02 7.57
N SER A 831 -20.83 16.88 7.57
CA SER A 831 -22.23 16.83 8.02
C SER A 831 -22.35 17.00 9.55
N PRO A 832 -23.54 17.30 10.10
CA PRO A 832 -23.77 17.30 11.54
C PRO A 832 -23.47 15.95 12.21
N ASP A 833 -23.72 14.86 11.48
CA ASP A 833 -23.53 13.49 11.96
C ASP A 833 -22.03 13.13 12.02
N GLU A 834 -21.25 13.62 11.05
CA GLU A 834 -19.78 13.50 11.03
C GLU A 834 -19.08 14.38 12.07
N LEU A 835 -19.76 15.42 12.58
CA LEU A 835 -19.17 16.43 13.47
C LEU A 835 -18.69 15.85 14.80
N HIS A 836 -19.48 14.94 15.37
CA HIS A 836 -19.26 14.38 16.70
C HIS A 836 -18.04 13.43 16.72
N PRO A 837 -17.96 12.37 15.89
CA PRO A 837 -16.76 11.53 15.83
C PRO A 837 -15.50 12.30 15.42
N MET A 838 -15.58 13.28 14.51
CA MET A 838 -14.39 14.09 14.15
C MET A 838 -13.93 15.02 15.27
N THR A 839 -14.82 15.44 16.18
CA THR A 839 -14.41 16.18 17.38
C THR A 839 -13.71 15.26 18.37
N GLU A 840 -14.17 14.02 18.53
CA GLU A 840 -13.53 13.03 19.39
C GLU A 840 -12.13 12.63 18.90
N VAL A 841 -11.92 12.50 17.59
CA VAL A 841 -10.57 12.26 17.02
C VAL A 841 -9.58 13.36 17.43
N ALA A 842 -10.00 14.62 17.43
CA ALA A 842 -9.14 15.73 17.84
C ALA A 842 -8.81 15.68 19.35
N GLN A 843 -9.80 15.36 20.20
CA GLN A 843 -9.61 15.16 21.65
C GLN A 843 -8.63 14.00 21.92
N VAL A 844 -8.84 12.83 21.33
CA VAL A 844 -7.98 11.64 21.47
C VAL A 844 -6.52 11.93 21.09
N VAL A 845 -6.30 12.66 19.99
CA VAL A 845 -4.94 13.04 19.53
C VAL A 845 -4.27 14.00 20.51
N ILE A 846 -5.00 15.02 20.99
CA ILE A 846 -4.47 16.00 21.95
C ILE A 846 -4.13 15.31 23.29
N SER A 847 -5.02 14.48 23.82
CA SER A 847 -4.80 13.71 25.05
C SER A 847 -3.63 12.72 24.91
N SER A 848 -3.48 12.03 23.78
CA SER A 848 -2.36 11.09 23.54
C SER A 848 -1.00 11.81 23.49
N ILE A 849 -0.93 13.00 22.91
CA ILE A 849 0.28 13.83 22.88
C ILE A 849 0.58 14.41 24.27
N LYS A 850 -0.45 14.84 25.01
CA LYS A 850 -0.34 15.31 26.41
C LYS A 850 0.21 14.21 27.31
N ALA A 851 -0.30 12.98 27.19
CA ALA A 851 0.21 11.81 27.91
C ALA A 851 1.68 11.51 27.56
N ARG A 852 2.06 11.54 26.28
CA ARG A 852 3.46 11.30 25.88
C ARG A 852 4.45 12.30 26.48
N ARG A 853 4.05 13.55 26.72
CA ARG A 853 4.88 14.56 27.40
C ARG A 853 5.12 14.25 28.88
N THR A 854 4.29 13.42 29.51
CA THR A 854 4.39 13.06 30.94
C THR A 854 5.01 11.69 31.20
N ILE A 855 5.12 10.82 30.19
CA ILE A 855 5.70 9.48 30.33
C ILE A 855 7.23 9.57 30.39
N ILE A 856 7.82 8.96 31.42
CA ILE A 856 9.26 8.70 31.47
C ILE A 856 9.51 7.45 30.63
N VAL A 857 10.42 7.54 29.66
CA VAL A 857 10.79 6.41 28.80
C VAL A 857 11.63 5.41 29.61
N GLU A 858 11.09 4.22 29.84
CA GLU A 858 11.88 3.07 30.31
C GLU A 858 12.69 2.47 29.16
N ASP A 859 13.89 1.98 29.45
CA ASP A 859 14.82 1.37 28.50
C ASP A 859 15.07 -0.11 28.89
N PRO A 860 14.84 -1.10 28.01
CA PRO A 860 14.33 -1.00 26.64
C PRO A 860 12.80 -0.99 26.54
N PRO A 861 12.21 -0.34 25.50
CA PRO A 861 10.77 -0.35 25.26
C PRO A 861 10.28 -1.76 24.91
N ARG A 862 9.17 -2.18 25.54
CA ARG A 862 8.59 -3.52 25.33
C ARG A 862 7.84 -3.58 23.99
N VAL A 863 8.29 -4.47 23.10
CA VAL A 863 7.57 -4.79 21.86
C VAL A 863 6.29 -5.55 22.20
N ARG A 864 5.13 -5.08 21.71
CA ARG A 864 3.81 -5.72 21.92
C ARG A 864 3.03 -5.90 20.61
N PRO A 865 2.01 -6.78 20.56
CA PRO A 865 1.05 -6.84 19.47
C PRO A 865 0.38 -5.49 19.21
N ALA A 866 0.18 -5.14 17.93
CA ALA A 866 -0.62 -4.00 17.50
C ALA A 866 -2.05 -4.38 17.05
N LEU A 867 -2.30 -5.66 16.77
CA LEU A 867 -3.64 -6.21 16.53
C LEU A 867 -4.28 -6.68 17.86
N VAL A 868 -5.59 -6.49 17.98
CA VAL A 868 -6.37 -6.88 19.17
C VAL A 868 -6.62 -8.40 19.20
N ASN A 869 -6.36 -9.03 20.34
CA ASN A 869 -6.75 -10.42 20.58
C ASN A 869 -8.21 -10.53 21.05
N THR A 870 -9.02 -11.37 20.39
CA THR A 870 -10.47 -11.40 20.62
C THR A 870 -10.87 -11.92 22.00
N VAL A 871 -10.07 -12.84 22.58
CA VAL A 871 -10.30 -13.41 23.91
C VAL A 871 -9.97 -12.40 25.01
N VAL A 872 -8.92 -11.60 24.85
CA VAL A 872 -8.59 -10.49 25.76
C VAL A 872 -9.68 -9.42 25.70
N LEU A 873 -10.12 -9.04 24.49
CA LEU A 873 -11.21 -8.10 24.25
C LEU A 873 -12.53 -8.51 24.96
N GLN A 874 -12.92 -9.78 24.85
CA GLN A 874 -14.09 -10.31 25.56
C GLN A 874 -13.97 -10.20 27.09
N LYS A 875 -12.78 -10.49 27.64
CA LYS A 875 -12.51 -10.39 29.09
C LYS A 875 -12.50 -8.95 29.58
N GLU A 876 -11.99 -8.00 28.79
CA GLU A 876 -12.07 -6.56 29.12
C GLU A 876 -13.52 -6.08 29.13
N LEU A 877 -14.29 -6.38 28.08
CA LEU A 877 -15.70 -5.99 27.97
C LEU A 877 -16.55 -6.55 29.12
N ALA A 878 -16.36 -7.82 29.47
CA ALA A 878 -17.01 -8.44 30.64
C ALA A 878 -16.58 -7.78 31.98
N THR A 879 -15.33 -7.36 32.10
CA THR A 879 -14.82 -6.67 33.31
C THR A 879 -15.39 -5.25 33.44
N LEU A 880 -15.49 -4.51 32.34
CA LEU A 880 -16.01 -3.13 32.34
C LEU A 880 -17.52 -3.08 32.57
N THR A 881 -18.28 -3.99 31.95
CA THR A 881 -19.72 -4.12 32.19
C THR A 881 -20.03 -4.52 33.64
N GLN A 882 -19.28 -5.45 34.24
CA GLN A 882 -19.41 -5.78 35.67
C GLN A 882 -19.07 -4.59 36.59
N LYS A 883 -18.05 -3.79 36.26
CA LYS A 883 -17.66 -2.59 37.03
C LYS A 883 -18.68 -1.43 36.93
N THR A 884 -19.55 -1.42 35.93
CA THR A 884 -20.55 -0.36 35.68
C THR A 884 -21.99 -0.77 36.05
N ALA A 885 -22.13 -1.88 36.80
CA ALA A 885 -23.39 -2.53 37.15
C ALA A 885 -24.37 -1.76 38.09
N PRO A 886 -24.11 -0.51 38.51
CA PRO A 886 -25.18 0.36 39.02
C PRO A 886 -25.32 1.68 38.23
N SER A 887 -24.97 1.71 36.94
CA SER A 887 -25.38 2.82 36.05
C SER A 887 -25.64 2.43 34.59
N LEU A 888 -25.00 1.39 34.05
CA LEU A 888 -25.08 1.13 32.60
C LEU A 888 -26.49 0.77 32.13
N ASP A 889 -27.24 -0.02 32.91
CA ASP A 889 -28.65 -0.32 32.59
C ASP A 889 -29.53 0.94 32.57
N GLN A 890 -29.26 1.93 33.44
CA GLN A 890 -29.98 3.21 33.42
C GLN A 890 -29.62 4.09 32.20
N CYS A 891 -28.46 3.85 31.57
CA CYS A 891 -28.09 4.47 30.31
C CYS A 891 -28.64 3.71 29.08
N LEU A 892 -28.82 2.39 29.16
CA LEU A 892 -29.21 1.52 28.04
C LEU A 892 -30.73 1.21 27.96
N VAL A 893 -31.48 1.32 29.06
CA VAL A 893 -32.95 1.13 29.10
C VAL A 893 -33.73 2.22 28.33
N ALA A 894 -33.04 3.16 27.68
CA ALA A 894 -33.64 4.11 26.74
C ALA A 894 -33.92 3.53 25.33
N VAL A 895 -33.66 2.24 25.08
CA VAL A 895 -34.10 1.52 23.87
C VAL A 895 -35.52 0.99 24.06
N PRO A 896 -36.56 1.58 23.42
CA PRO A 896 -37.90 0.99 23.43
C PRO A 896 -37.91 -0.28 22.57
N THR A 897 -38.30 -1.41 23.16
CA THR A 897 -38.62 -2.61 22.38
C THR A 897 -39.85 -2.35 21.50
N PRO A 898 -39.87 -2.80 20.23
CA PRO A 898 -41.04 -2.64 19.37
C PRO A 898 -42.17 -3.56 19.85
N GLU A 899 -43.16 -3.00 20.54
CA GLU A 899 -44.35 -3.74 20.96
C GLU A 899 -45.17 -4.23 19.75
N GLU A 900 -45.67 -5.47 19.82
CA GLU A 900 -46.55 -6.07 18.81
C GLU A 900 -47.95 -5.43 18.82
N GLY A 901 -48.12 -4.27 18.17
CA GLY A 901 -49.36 -3.49 18.13
C GLY A 901 -49.97 -3.34 16.73
N ALA A 902 -51.09 -4.00 16.46
CA ALA A 902 -51.65 -4.12 15.10
C ALA A 902 -52.48 -2.92 14.59
N SER A 903 -52.41 -2.68 13.27
CA SER A 903 -53.33 -1.88 12.41
C SER A 903 -53.27 -0.34 12.58
N LYS A 904 -53.28 0.50 11.53
CA LYS A 904 -53.94 0.44 10.20
C LYS A 904 -53.16 1.22 9.10
N PRO A 905 -53.52 1.05 7.80
CA PRO A 905 -53.02 1.91 6.70
C PRO A 905 -53.79 3.25 6.57
N CYS A 906 -53.41 4.05 5.56
CA CYS A 906 -53.90 5.39 5.16
C CYS A 906 -53.36 6.59 5.98
N SER A 907 -53.17 7.79 5.43
CA SER A 907 -53.08 8.25 4.02
C SER A 907 -52.72 9.74 3.92
N ILE A 908 -51.97 10.14 2.89
CA ILE A 908 -51.99 11.44 2.19
C ILE A 908 -51.99 12.72 3.06
N MET A 909 -50.87 13.45 3.05
CA MET A 909 -50.73 14.73 2.33
C MET A 909 -49.28 14.95 1.91
#